data_AF-A0A6B8QN25-F1
#
_entry.id   AF-A0A6B8QN25-F1
#
_cell.length_a   1.000
_cell.length_b   1.000
_cell.length_c   1.000
_cell.angle_alpha   90.00
_cell.angle_beta   90.00
_cell.angle_gamma   90.00
#
_symmetry.space_group_name_H-M   'P 1'
#
loop_
_entity.id
_entity.type
_entity.pdbx_description
1 polymer ?
#
loop_
_entity_poly.entity_id
_entity_poly.type
_entity_poly.pdbx_seq_one_letter_code
_entity_poly.pdbx_strand_id
1 'polypeptide(L)'
;MNAITEQQSLAHWPLSPEQRAVLVAAEVNESDTQQAALAQVEVMVVDIQGALDSSRLEQALSDLRQQHEALSTALKSVAGYRGLRHQALEDLPAIEWRHEDLRGSGDKKALLNDFLNNYRESLKRRPIALESGELLRPALLQTGETTWVLVLAVSALVADRGSLLSLFSALVDAYEPRGGTDDESALQYSQFIEWRASLENDDDAEEGREYWQNHQQHAEQAGVCRLPTMQANRHDVRVEHEYVACPLEPDLVARIDSLADELQVSAEVVLQAAWWALLARISSNECVLGGWQHDCRQDYEVMQGAFGLFDKVLPVLVEGVADSDFSSWITRLAEQLEAHTQAQEYWSIDALPDKRHLVAGFAFSEGVSELNTAGLQWHLRALPGPSAEFELALHIDRSESGAVAMLYTDPSCYSRAASECLLGQYQTLLQAGLADPAQKLFSVPLISPEQQLALQSIEDSVLDVGERSVAAHIADWAASTPDAIAIEEQGRTLSYAQLEARINDIARWLDGQGVKRGDYVALNLPRSTDLVVLLLAVWRVGAAYLPLDPEWPVARKRRVLEDAQPALVVSAENTEAEPLALPGIRSVGSPREVEESGGSALSFPELDLGDVAYLLYTSGSTGAPKGVVIEHGQLLNYVASATKAMGLSVCQRWALTGSLATDLGNTALFGALFNGARIVIAAPDDMQDGDHFAHFMSAADIDALKIVPSHLEALLECEAPRLPKTLILGGEVTSSALLSSIARISPECQLYNHYGPTEATVGVMVHSVSLAQDVEGPLPLTQLLPNCRYRVLDDNLHATPTGAVGELYLGGAQLARGYLNSDASAFVEDPFIPSERLYRTGDLACVLPEGGVRLIGRADDQIKLRGFRIEPAEIESVLQAQPGIKQSLVRLMGRGGDTQELVAFLIADSEVTSVEGQAQLREQLVVLLPEPMRPSRFIPVEYFPRLGNGKVDTPALEALAQKTTERKTLVKPQDAVEVNLCQAMAELLGRDEIGIDDDFFELGGHSLLVIKLVARIRKQFGIEIAPGVVFDHPTVAELGAALRESCAEASTSGLAELDSN
;
A
#
# COMPACT_ATOMS: atom_id res chain seq x y z
N MET A 1 -52.59 26.65 26.96
CA MET A 1 -51.18 26.49 27.34
C MET A 1 -50.89 27.30 28.60
N ASN A 2 -51.39 26.85 29.75
CA ASN A 2 -50.90 27.27 31.07
C ASN A 2 -49.59 26.51 31.39
N ALA A 3 -48.61 26.59 30.50
CA ALA A 3 -47.33 25.90 30.65
C ALA A 3 -46.15 26.62 29.98
N ILE A 4 -46.30 27.91 29.61
CA ILE A 4 -45.19 28.72 29.10
C ILE A 4 -45.29 30.13 29.69
N THR A 5 -45.43 30.18 31.01
CA THR A 5 -45.40 31.43 31.79
C THR A 5 -44.51 31.21 33.01
N GLU A 6 -43.26 30.86 32.75
CA GLU A 6 -42.13 31.08 33.65
C GLU A 6 -40.93 31.47 32.76
N GLN A 7 -40.96 32.74 32.33
CA GLN A 7 -39.75 33.47 31.97
C GLN A 7 -38.91 33.64 33.25
N GLN A 8 -37.96 32.74 33.46
CA GLN A 8 -36.67 33.02 34.09
C GLN A 8 -35.64 32.67 33.00
N SER A 9 -35.29 33.59 32.11
CA SER A 9 -34.13 34.48 32.27
C SER A 9 -32.81 33.77 32.57
N LEU A 10 -32.42 32.75 31.79
CA LEU A 10 -31.01 32.41 31.57
C LEU A 10 -30.85 32.01 30.10
N ALA A 11 -30.12 32.85 29.36
CA ALA A 11 -29.91 32.72 27.92
C ALA A 11 -29.22 31.38 27.61
N HIS A 12 -29.80 30.61 26.68
CA HIS A 12 -29.23 29.35 26.20
C HIS A 12 -29.07 29.38 24.68
N TRP A 13 -27.89 29.01 24.20
CA TRP A 13 -27.54 29.09 22.77
C TRP A 13 -27.25 27.71 22.19
N PRO A 14 -27.59 27.45 20.92
CA PRO A 14 -27.23 26.19 20.29
C PRO A 14 -25.70 26.08 20.19
N LEU A 15 -25.18 24.87 20.07
CA LEU A 15 -23.77 24.69 19.68
C LEU A 15 -23.57 25.18 18.24
N SER A 16 -22.40 25.76 17.96
CA SER A 16 -21.97 26.07 16.59
C SER A 16 -21.78 24.77 15.77
N PRO A 17 -21.79 24.83 14.43
CA PRO A 17 -21.44 23.68 13.59
C PRO A 17 -20.10 23.04 13.95
N GLU A 18 -19.10 23.86 14.25
CA GLU A 18 -17.73 23.44 14.59
C GLU A 18 -17.71 22.66 15.91
N GLN A 19 -18.45 23.14 16.93
CA GLN A 19 -18.57 22.43 18.22
C GLN A 19 -19.28 21.08 18.07
N ARG A 20 -20.26 20.99 17.15
CA ARG A 20 -20.92 19.70 16.85
C ARG A 20 -19.96 18.74 16.15
N ALA A 21 -19.12 19.24 15.24
CA ALA A 21 -18.13 18.42 14.55
C ALA A 21 -17.13 17.78 15.53
N VAL A 22 -16.64 18.55 16.53
CA VAL A 22 -15.77 18.03 17.61
C VAL A 22 -16.47 16.93 18.42
N LEU A 23 -17.76 17.09 18.75
CA LEU A 23 -18.53 16.06 19.46
C LEU A 23 -18.71 14.79 18.63
N VAL A 24 -19.06 14.93 17.34
CA VAL A 24 -19.23 13.77 16.43
C VAL A 24 -17.91 13.03 16.23
N ALA A 25 -16.79 13.75 16.08
CA ALA A 25 -15.46 13.14 15.98
C ALA A 25 -15.10 12.32 17.24
N ALA A 26 -15.55 12.77 18.42
CA ALA A 26 -15.38 12.01 19.66
C ALA A 26 -16.30 10.77 19.73
N GLU A 27 -17.52 10.82 19.17
CA GLU A 27 -18.46 9.69 19.12
C GLU A 27 -18.02 8.58 18.16
N VAL A 28 -17.39 8.91 17.01
CA VAL A 28 -16.93 7.91 16.02
C VAL A 28 -15.80 7.01 16.57
N ASN A 29 -15.09 7.44 17.60
CA ASN A 29 -14.05 6.66 18.30
C ASN A 29 -14.61 5.78 19.45
N GLU A 30 -15.88 5.40 19.39
CA GLU A 30 -16.66 4.68 20.42
C GLU A 30 -16.01 3.40 20.99
N SER A 31 -15.06 2.78 20.28
CA SER A 31 -14.31 1.61 20.78
C SER A 31 -13.31 1.94 21.89
N ASP A 32 -12.92 3.21 22.05
CA ASP A 32 -12.03 3.68 23.13
C ASP A 32 -12.53 5.01 23.74
N THR A 33 -13.45 4.88 24.69
CA THR A 33 -13.99 6.00 25.51
C THR A 33 -12.93 6.90 26.15
N GLN A 34 -11.69 6.43 26.34
CA GLN A 34 -10.61 7.25 26.91
C GLN A 34 -9.96 8.16 25.86
N GLN A 35 -9.92 7.73 24.60
CA GLN A 35 -9.38 8.51 23.48
C GLN A 35 -10.36 9.63 23.06
N ALA A 36 -11.66 9.35 23.10
CA ALA A 36 -12.72 10.33 22.91
C ALA A 36 -12.65 11.48 23.95
N ALA A 37 -12.24 11.19 25.18
CA ALA A 37 -12.09 12.19 26.24
C ALA A 37 -10.88 13.12 26.05
N LEU A 38 -9.78 12.64 25.44
CA LEU A 38 -8.64 13.49 25.08
C LEU A 38 -8.95 14.41 23.90
N ALA A 39 -9.71 13.93 22.91
CA ALA A 39 -10.09 14.73 21.74
C ALA A 39 -10.94 15.97 22.08
N GLN A 40 -11.45 16.07 23.30
CA GLN A 40 -12.26 17.18 23.79
C GLN A 40 -11.47 18.16 24.69
N VAL A 41 -10.15 18.02 24.83
CA VAL A 41 -9.34 18.83 25.74
C VAL A 41 -8.05 19.30 25.08
N GLU A 42 -7.83 20.61 25.12
CA GLU A 42 -6.57 21.24 24.78
C GLU A 42 -5.71 21.48 26.02
N VAL A 43 -4.38 21.33 25.91
CA VAL A 43 -3.46 21.53 27.04
C VAL A 43 -2.38 22.55 26.69
N MET A 44 -2.39 23.67 27.42
CA MET A 44 -1.37 24.70 27.35
C MET A 44 -0.36 24.56 28.49
N VAL A 45 0.94 24.74 28.21
CA VAL A 45 2.01 24.69 29.21
C VAL A 45 2.82 25.99 29.17
N VAL A 46 2.93 26.67 30.31
CA VAL A 46 3.63 27.95 30.44
C VAL A 46 4.76 27.81 31.45
N ASP A 47 5.99 28.07 31.01
CA ASP A 47 7.16 28.19 31.88
C ASP A 47 7.22 29.62 32.45
N ILE A 48 7.39 29.73 33.76
CA ILE A 48 7.40 31.02 34.46
C ILE A 48 8.67 31.14 35.30
N GLN A 49 9.46 32.17 35.02
CA GLN A 49 10.70 32.48 35.73
C GLN A 49 10.52 33.73 36.58
N GLY A 50 10.71 33.60 37.91
CA GLY A 50 10.73 34.71 38.87
C GLY A 50 9.95 34.42 40.16
N ALA A 51 9.68 35.48 40.94
CA ALA A 51 8.97 35.41 42.22
C ALA A 51 7.45 35.43 42.00
N LEU A 52 6.88 34.28 41.65
CA LEU A 52 5.44 34.11 41.42
C LEU A 52 4.65 34.14 42.74
N ASP A 53 3.53 34.86 42.75
CA ASP A 53 2.49 34.78 43.79
C ASP A 53 1.35 33.87 43.28
N SER A 54 1.24 32.66 43.83
CA SER A 54 0.28 31.67 43.36
C SER A 54 -1.17 32.08 43.61
N SER A 55 -1.47 32.69 44.76
CA SER A 55 -2.83 33.16 45.08
C SER A 55 -3.29 34.25 44.12
N ARG A 56 -2.35 35.07 43.67
CA ARG A 56 -2.64 36.08 42.67
C ARG A 56 -2.91 35.49 41.28
N LEU A 57 -2.15 34.48 40.89
CA LEU A 57 -2.40 33.74 39.64
C LEU A 57 -3.77 33.04 39.66
N GLU A 58 -4.13 32.43 40.78
CA GLU A 58 -5.44 31.81 40.99
C GLU A 58 -6.58 32.83 40.84
N GLN A 59 -6.42 34.02 41.42
CA GLN A 59 -7.40 35.09 41.29
C GLN A 59 -7.50 35.59 39.84
N ALA A 60 -6.37 35.82 39.16
CA ALA A 60 -6.35 36.27 37.77
C ALA A 60 -7.10 35.30 36.84
N LEU A 61 -6.89 33.98 36.98
CA LEU A 61 -7.62 32.99 36.20
C LEU A 61 -9.11 32.95 36.55
N SER A 62 -9.46 33.14 37.83
CA SER A 62 -10.86 33.22 38.27
C SER A 62 -11.57 34.45 37.70
N ASP A 63 -10.91 35.60 37.66
CA ASP A 63 -11.46 36.85 37.12
C ASP A 63 -11.69 36.73 35.62
N LEU A 64 -10.71 36.21 34.87
CA LEU A 64 -10.86 35.94 33.43
C LEU A 64 -12.03 34.98 33.15
N ARG A 65 -12.14 33.90 33.93
CA ARG A 65 -13.25 32.96 33.78
C ARG A 65 -14.61 33.64 33.98
N GLN A 66 -14.71 34.66 34.83
CA GLN A 66 -15.95 35.42 35.05
C GLN A 66 -16.21 36.45 33.94
N GLN A 67 -15.16 37.02 33.35
CA GLN A 67 -15.25 38.06 32.32
C GLN A 67 -15.62 37.52 30.93
N HIS A 68 -15.27 36.26 30.64
CA HIS A 68 -15.48 35.66 29.32
C HIS A 68 -16.55 34.57 29.34
N GLU A 69 -17.65 34.78 28.63
CA GLU A 69 -18.83 33.89 28.64
C GLU A 69 -18.49 32.46 28.21
N ALA A 70 -17.58 32.30 27.24
CA ALA A 70 -17.14 30.98 26.77
C ALA A 70 -16.58 30.10 27.90
N LEU A 71 -15.95 30.69 28.93
CA LEU A 71 -15.38 30.00 30.08
C LEU A 71 -16.33 29.93 31.29
N SER A 72 -17.46 30.65 31.23
CA SER A 72 -18.44 30.78 32.31
C SER A 72 -19.78 30.07 32.00
N THR A 73 -19.83 29.20 31.00
CA THR A 73 -21.03 28.45 30.60
C THR A 73 -20.94 26.97 30.93
N ALA A 74 -22.09 26.30 30.96
CA ALA A 74 -22.19 24.83 30.93
C ALA A 74 -22.72 24.38 29.57
N LEU A 75 -22.22 23.24 29.07
CA LEU A 75 -22.74 22.60 27.85
C LEU A 75 -23.62 21.42 28.28
N LYS A 76 -24.95 21.56 28.19
CA LYS A 76 -25.87 20.52 28.67
C LYS A 76 -27.09 20.31 27.79
N SER A 77 -27.72 19.15 27.92
CA SER A 77 -29.01 18.90 27.29
C SER A 77 -30.10 19.75 27.93
N VAL A 78 -30.87 20.47 27.11
CA VAL A 78 -31.98 21.32 27.56
C VAL A 78 -33.30 20.72 27.09
N ALA A 79 -34.23 20.51 28.04
CA ALA A 79 -35.54 19.93 27.75
C ALA A 79 -36.28 20.73 26.67
N GLY A 80 -36.77 20.02 25.63
CA GLY A 80 -37.45 20.64 24.49
C GLY A 80 -36.56 20.94 23.29
N TYR A 81 -35.24 20.78 23.41
CA TYR A 81 -34.27 20.90 22.33
C TYR A 81 -33.51 19.57 22.12
N ARG A 82 -33.03 19.32 20.90
CA ARG A 82 -32.12 18.20 20.61
C ARG A 82 -30.66 18.66 20.75
N GLY A 83 -29.81 17.82 21.34
CA GLY A 83 -28.37 18.09 21.52
C GLY A 83 -28.03 18.94 22.76
N LEU A 84 -26.73 19.18 22.96
CA LEU A 84 -26.20 20.08 23.99
C LEU A 84 -26.43 21.55 23.59
N ARG A 85 -26.45 22.43 24.59
CA ARG A 85 -26.55 23.89 24.43
C ARG A 85 -25.67 24.59 25.46
N HIS A 86 -25.16 25.76 25.12
CA HIS A 86 -24.56 26.67 26.10
C HIS A 86 -25.64 27.16 27.06
N GLN A 87 -25.33 27.18 28.35
CA GLN A 87 -26.13 27.85 29.36
C GLN A 87 -25.22 28.67 30.28
N ALA A 88 -25.52 29.96 30.42
CA ALA A 88 -24.87 30.79 31.43
C ALA A 88 -25.15 30.27 32.85
N LEU A 89 -24.13 30.28 33.71
CA LEU A 89 -24.24 29.86 35.11
C LEU A 89 -24.30 31.09 36.03
N GLU A 90 -25.24 31.10 36.97
CA GLU A 90 -25.31 32.13 38.02
C GLU A 90 -24.17 32.00 39.03
N ASP A 91 -23.79 30.76 39.37
CA ASP A 91 -22.67 30.42 40.25
C ASP A 91 -21.72 29.47 39.51
N LEU A 92 -20.46 29.88 39.31
CA LEU A 92 -19.43 29.04 38.70
C LEU A 92 -18.88 28.04 39.73
N PRO A 93 -18.64 26.76 39.36
CA PRO A 93 -17.96 25.83 40.25
C PRO A 93 -16.54 26.32 40.53
N ALA A 94 -16.05 26.13 41.76
CA ALA A 94 -14.69 26.50 42.11
C ALA A 94 -13.66 25.80 41.21
N ILE A 95 -12.60 26.51 40.84
CA ILE A 95 -11.50 25.94 40.05
C ILE A 95 -10.69 25.01 40.96
N GLU A 96 -10.58 23.74 40.58
CA GLU A 96 -9.76 22.77 41.31
C GLU A 96 -8.30 22.87 40.86
N TRP A 97 -7.45 23.47 41.70
CA TRP A 97 -6.02 23.60 41.44
C TRP A 97 -5.25 22.39 41.93
N ARG A 98 -4.40 21.83 41.07
CA ARG A 98 -3.37 20.87 41.47
C ARG A 98 -2.06 21.62 41.72
N HIS A 99 -1.45 21.42 42.89
CA HIS A 99 -0.15 22.00 43.21
C HIS A 99 0.87 20.90 43.49
N GLU A 100 2.02 20.98 42.83
CA GLU A 100 3.12 20.04 43.05
C GLU A 100 4.46 20.76 43.23
N ASP A 101 5.22 20.34 44.24
CA ASP A 101 6.56 20.82 44.51
C ASP A 101 7.58 19.79 44.03
N LEU A 102 8.32 20.14 42.98
CA LEU A 102 9.34 19.29 42.34
C LEU A 102 10.76 19.73 42.68
N ARG A 103 10.97 20.67 43.61
CA ARG A 103 12.29 21.26 43.94
C ARG A 103 13.32 20.25 44.48
N GLY A 104 12.88 19.15 45.10
CA GLY A 104 13.71 18.17 45.81
C GLY A 104 14.06 16.88 45.04
N SER A 105 13.66 16.78 43.78
CA SER A 105 13.65 15.52 43.03
C SER A 105 14.69 15.51 41.89
N GLY A 106 15.12 14.31 41.45
CA GLY A 106 16.27 14.05 40.56
C GLY A 106 16.32 14.80 39.21
N ASP A 107 16.21 14.09 38.09
CA ASP A 107 16.19 14.74 36.77
C ASP A 107 14.86 15.49 36.57
N LYS A 108 14.90 16.82 36.71
CA LYS A 108 13.72 17.70 36.64
C LYS A 108 12.98 17.60 35.30
N LYS A 109 13.70 17.34 34.20
CA LYS A 109 13.06 17.20 32.87
C LYS A 109 12.26 15.91 32.80
N ALA A 110 12.83 14.80 33.25
CA ALA A 110 12.15 13.52 33.30
C ALA A 110 10.88 13.60 34.17
N LEU A 111 10.97 14.23 35.35
CA LEU A 111 9.83 14.39 36.26
C LEU A 111 8.72 15.27 35.71
N LEU A 112 9.06 16.35 35.01
CA LEU A 112 8.07 17.19 34.36
C LEU A 112 7.35 16.40 33.24
N ASN A 113 8.08 15.63 32.45
CA ASN A 113 7.49 14.77 31.42
C ASN A 113 6.59 13.69 32.03
N ASP A 114 7.03 13.02 33.10
CA ASP A 114 6.23 12.05 33.84
C ASP A 114 4.96 12.70 34.41
N PHE A 115 5.06 13.93 34.92
CA PHE A 115 3.89 14.67 35.37
C PHE A 115 2.93 14.96 34.23
N LEU A 116 3.39 15.51 33.10
CA LEU A 116 2.55 15.83 31.94
C LEU A 116 1.83 14.58 31.42
N ASN A 117 2.55 13.45 31.34
CA ASN A 117 1.97 12.16 30.96
C ASN A 117 0.90 11.71 31.96
N ASN A 118 1.20 11.74 33.27
CA ASN A 118 0.24 11.39 34.31
C ASN A 118 -0.96 12.35 34.36
N TYR A 119 -0.75 13.62 34.04
CA TYR A 119 -1.79 14.64 33.97
C TYR A 119 -2.75 14.34 32.81
N ARG A 120 -2.22 14.07 31.60
CA ARG A 120 -3.02 13.60 30.45
C ARG A 120 -3.79 12.33 30.75
N GLU A 121 -3.15 11.34 31.38
CA GLU A 121 -3.81 10.11 31.82
C GLU A 121 -4.92 10.38 32.86
N SER A 122 -4.76 11.39 33.70
CA SER A 122 -5.82 11.78 34.65
C SER A 122 -7.03 12.43 33.95
N LEU A 123 -6.82 13.15 32.85
CA LEU A 123 -7.89 13.71 32.02
C LEU A 123 -8.71 12.60 31.35
N LYS A 124 -8.07 11.50 30.93
CA LYS A 124 -8.77 10.31 30.42
C LYS A 124 -9.68 9.66 31.46
N ARG A 125 -9.18 9.53 32.70
CA ARG A 125 -9.91 8.87 33.80
C ARG A 125 -11.03 9.73 34.37
N ARG A 126 -10.83 11.05 34.38
CA ARG A 126 -11.82 12.05 34.80
C ARG A 126 -11.92 13.12 33.72
N PRO A 127 -12.76 12.91 32.69
CA PRO A 127 -13.01 13.91 31.66
C PRO A 127 -13.48 15.24 32.26
N ILE A 128 -13.35 16.32 31.50
CA ILE A 128 -13.84 17.65 31.87
C ILE A 128 -15.38 17.59 31.95
N ALA A 129 -15.97 17.97 33.09
CA ALA A 129 -17.41 17.84 33.32
C ALA A 129 -18.21 19.02 32.71
N LEU A 130 -18.35 19.01 31.37
CA LEU A 130 -18.98 20.07 30.57
C LEU A 130 -20.38 20.49 31.06
N GLU A 131 -21.23 19.53 31.46
CA GLU A 131 -22.59 19.80 31.94
C GLU A 131 -22.62 20.56 33.27
N SER A 132 -21.54 20.50 34.03
CA SER A 132 -21.38 21.18 35.33
C SER A 132 -20.63 22.52 35.21
N GLY A 133 -20.13 22.87 34.02
CA GLY A 133 -19.36 24.09 33.78
C GLY A 133 -17.90 24.03 34.26
N GLU A 134 -17.38 22.84 34.58
CA GLU A 134 -15.93 22.63 34.67
C GLU A 134 -15.41 22.67 33.23
N LEU A 135 -14.87 23.80 32.77
CA LEU A 135 -14.36 23.98 31.41
C LEU A 135 -12.83 24.09 31.34
N LEU A 136 -12.20 24.25 32.50
CA LEU A 136 -10.75 24.35 32.63
C LEU A 136 -10.27 23.62 33.89
N ARG A 137 -9.04 23.10 33.84
CA ARG A 137 -8.38 22.42 34.95
C ARG A 137 -6.90 22.82 34.98
N PRO A 138 -6.46 23.61 35.97
CA PRO A 138 -5.07 24.03 36.09
C PRO A 138 -4.25 23.17 37.05
N ALA A 139 -2.96 23.05 36.74
CA ALA A 139 -1.93 22.55 37.64
C ALA A 139 -0.74 23.52 37.67
N LEU A 140 -0.25 23.83 38.87
CA LEU A 140 0.93 24.67 39.08
C LEU A 140 2.04 23.85 39.72
N LEU A 141 3.20 23.81 39.06
CA LEU A 141 4.37 23.07 39.51
C LEU A 141 5.48 24.03 39.89
N GLN A 142 6.09 23.83 41.06
CA GLN A 142 7.31 24.52 41.44
C GLN A 142 8.52 23.65 41.12
N THR A 143 9.30 24.00 40.08
CA THR A 143 10.45 23.21 39.61
C THR A 143 11.79 23.68 40.19
N GLY A 144 11.81 24.82 40.87
CA GLY A 144 12.99 25.46 41.44
C GLY A 144 12.59 26.59 42.40
N GLU A 145 13.58 27.25 43.01
CA GLU A 145 13.32 28.34 43.97
C GLU A 145 12.50 29.49 43.34
N THR A 146 12.73 29.77 42.06
CA THR A 146 12.05 30.83 41.29
C THR A 146 11.60 30.35 39.92
N THR A 147 11.38 29.04 39.75
CA THR A 147 11.01 28.45 38.45
C THR A 147 9.72 27.66 38.62
N TRP A 148 8.74 27.95 37.77
CA TRP A 148 7.39 27.40 37.85
C TRP A 148 6.92 26.93 36.49
N VAL A 149 5.99 25.99 36.47
CA VAL A 149 5.30 25.53 35.26
C VAL A 149 3.80 25.54 35.53
N LEU A 150 3.04 26.29 34.74
CA LEU A 150 1.59 26.24 34.71
C LEU A 150 1.16 25.30 33.59
N VAL A 151 0.35 24.29 33.92
CA VAL A 151 -0.30 23.40 32.96
C VAL A 151 -1.79 23.69 33.02
N LEU A 152 -2.40 24.11 31.92
CA LEU A 152 -3.81 24.47 31.85
C LEU A 152 -4.50 23.60 30.81
N ALA A 153 -5.37 22.71 31.26
CA ALA A 153 -6.29 21.98 30.38
C ALA A 153 -7.57 22.80 30.18
N VAL A 154 -8.02 22.96 28.94
CA VAL A 154 -9.24 23.69 28.56
C VAL A 154 -10.06 22.81 27.61
N SER A 155 -11.38 22.82 27.73
CA SER A 155 -12.24 22.08 26.80
C SER A 155 -12.10 22.61 25.37
N ALA A 156 -11.83 21.72 24.40
CA ALA A 156 -11.73 22.05 22.97
C ALA A 156 -13.04 22.61 22.38
N LEU A 157 -14.17 22.40 23.06
CA LEU A 157 -15.47 22.97 22.68
C LEU A 157 -15.60 24.47 22.99
N VAL A 158 -14.72 25.05 23.80
CA VAL A 158 -14.83 26.46 24.22
C VAL A 158 -13.55 27.26 24.00
N ALA A 159 -12.46 26.60 23.63
CA ALA A 159 -11.21 27.25 23.27
C ALA A 159 -10.50 26.42 22.18
N ASP A 160 -10.34 27.04 21.03
CA ASP A 160 -9.41 26.62 19.99
C ASP A 160 -7.98 27.15 20.24
N ARG A 161 -7.05 26.92 19.30
CA ARG A 161 -5.65 27.30 19.49
C ARG A 161 -5.47 28.81 19.64
N GLY A 162 -6.09 29.62 18.79
CA GLY A 162 -5.99 31.08 18.92
C GLY A 162 -6.66 31.60 20.20
N SER A 163 -7.66 30.90 20.74
CA SER A 163 -8.22 31.19 22.06
C SER A 163 -7.24 30.89 23.18
N LEU A 164 -6.40 29.85 23.07
CA LEU A 164 -5.32 29.59 24.05
C LEU A 164 -4.25 30.67 24.01
N LEU A 165 -3.86 31.17 22.82
CA LEU A 165 -2.93 32.29 22.68
C LEU A 165 -3.49 33.58 23.30
N SER A 166 -4.77 33.85 23.05
CA SER A 166 -5.48 34.99 23.62
C SER A 166 -5.62 34.85 25.14
N LEU A 167 -5.92 33.65 25.63
CA LEU A 167 -6.00 33.32 27.06
C LEU A 167 -4.64 33.48 27.76
N PHE A 168 -3.54 33.08 27.11
CA PHE A 168 -2.19 33.31 27.64
C PHE A 168 -1.91 34.80 27.84
N SER A 169 -2.15 35.61 26.82
CA SER A 169 -1.94 37.06 26.89
C SER A 169 -2.81 37.70 27.97
N ALA A 170 -4.11 37.37 27.98
CA ALA A 170 -5.06 37.87 28.97
C ALA A 170 -4.70 37.47 30.41
N LEU A 171 -4.17 36.26 30.62
CA LEU A 171 -3.73 35.78 31.94
C LEU A 171 -2.52 36.55 32.46
N VAL A 172 -1.55 36.82 31.59
CA VAL A 172 -0.37 37.61 31.95
C VAL A 172 -0.78 39.05 32.29
N ASP A 173 -1.70 39.64 31.53
CA ASP A 173 -2.22 40.98 31.77
C ASP A 173 -3.04 41.07 33.06
N ALA A 174 -3.93 40.11 33.31
CA ALA A 174 -4.73 40.02 34.54
C ALA A 174 -3.86 39.80 35.80
N TYR A 175 -2.68 39.17 35.64
CA TYR A 175 -1.72 39.06 36.72
C TYR A 175 -1.03 40.40 37.06
N GLU A 176 -1.06 41.44 36.22
CA GLU A 176 -0.50 42.76 36.53
C GLU A 176 -1.53 43.65 37.25
N PRO A 177 -1.18 44.39 38.33
CA PRO A 177 -2.16 45.18 39.07
C PRO A 177 -2.30 46.53 38.38
N ARG A 178 -3.15 46.62 37.36
CA ARG A 178 -3.56 47.90 36.81
C ARG A 178 -4.90 48.31 37.43
N GLY A 179 -4.96 49.56 37.91
CA GLY A 179 -6.24 50.18 38.21
C GLY A 179 -7.04 50.25 36.93
N GLY A 180 -8.22 49.61 36.93
CA GLY A 180 -8.99 49.24 35.75
C GLY A 180 -9.05 50.30 34.66
N THR A 181 -8.68 49.87 33.47
CA THR A 181 -9.38 50.30 32.25
C THR A 181 -10.27 49.12 31.88
N ASP A 182 -11.56 49.21 32.20
CA ASP A 182 -12.56 48.28 31.67
C ASP A 182 -12.49 48.40 30.15
N ASP A 183 -11.91 47.40 29.47
CA ASP A 183 -12.02 47.29 28.03
C ASP A 183 -13.38 46.64 27.74
N GLU A 184 -14.42 47.47 27.76
CA GLU A 184 -15.85 47.11 27.70
C GLU A 184 -16.30 46.47 26.35
N SER A 185 -15.40 45.98 25.49
CA SER A 185 -15.76 45.64 24.09
C SER A 185 -15.29 44.29 23.54
N ALA A 186 -14.91 43.31 24.37
CA ALA A 186 -14.65 41.96 23.83
C ALA A 186 -15.96 41.27 23.43
N LEU A 187 -16.05 40.83 22.17
CA LEU A 187 -17.18 40.06 21.64
C LEU A 187 -17.37 38.78 22.47
N GLN A 188 -18.61 38.54 22.92
CA GLN A 188 -18.96 37.30 23.62
C GLN A 188 -19.31 36.20 22.62
N TYR A 189 -18.94 34.95 22.92
CA TYR A 189 -19.14 33.83 21.99
C TYR A 189 -20.62 33.57 21.64
N SER A 190 -21.55 33.89 22.54
CA SER A 190 -22.99 33.87 22.25
C SER A 190 -23.39 34.76 21.07
N GLN A 191 -22.77 35.94 20.96
CA GLN A 191 -23.02 36.89 19.88
C GLN A 191 -22.54 36.33 18.54
N PHE A 192 -21.41 35.61 18.55
CA PHE A 192 -20.95 34.86 17.38
C PHE A 192 -21.93 33.75 16.99
N ILE A 193 -22.42 32.94 17.95
CA ILE A 193 -23.40 31.88 17.68
C ILE A 193 -24.69 32.47 17.08
N GLU A 194 -25.19 33.59 17.62
CA GLU A 194 -26.39 34.26 17.11
C GLU A 194 -26.17 34.82 15.70
N TRP A 195 -25.01 35.43 15.45
CA TRP A 195 -24.63 35.89 14.12
C TRP A 195 -24.54 34.74 13.12
N ARG A 196 -23.83 33.65 13.45
CA ARG A 196 -23.73 32.43 12.62
C ARG A 196 -25.10 31.85 12.28
N ALA A 197 -26.01 31.79 13.25
CA ALA A 197 -27.37 31.31 13.02
C ALA A 197 -28.18 32.24 12.08
N SER A 198 -27.89 33.54 12.07
CA SER A 198 -28.56 34.48 11.16
C SER A 198 -28.14 34.30 9.70
N LEU A 199 -26.91 33.83 9.44
CA LEU A 199 -26.38 33.62 8.09
C LEU A 199 -27.08 32.50 7.31
N GLU A 200 -27.81 31.59 7.98
CA GLU A 200 -28.56 30.52 7.30
C GLU A 200 -29.61 31.05 6.30
N ASN A 201 -30.11 32.27 6.53
CA ASN A 201 -31.17 32.90 5.74
C ASN A 201 -30.71 34.22 5.07
N ASP A 202 -29.41 34.47 4.98
CA ASP A 202 -28.87 35.67 4.32
C ASP A 202 -28.91 35.54 2.79
N ASP A 203 -28.89 36.67 2.09
CA ASP A 203 -28.99 36.76 0.63
C ASP A 203 -27.80 36.05 -0.06
N ASP A 204 -26.62 36.03 0.57
CA ASP A 204 -25.39 35.42 0.04
C ASP A 204 -25.30 33.90 0.30
N ALA A 205 -26.26 33.33 1.05
CA ALA A 205 -26.18 31.94 1.48
C ALA A 205 -26.35 30.92 0.34
N GLU A 206 -27.07 31.27 -0.73
CA GLU A 206 -27.19 30.42 -1.91
C GLU A 206 -25.88 30.36 -2.70
N GLU A 207 -25.25 31.53 -2.94
CA GLU A 207 -23.98 31.65 -3.66
C GLU A 207 -22.85 30.92 -2.91
N GLY A 208 -22.73 31.12 -1.60
CA GLY A 208 -21.72 30.43 -0.79
C GLY A 208 -21.89 28.90 -0.77
N ARG A 209 -23.14 28.40 -0.75
CA ARG A 209 -23.41 26.96 -0.84
C ARG A 209 -23.09 26.40 -2.23
N GLU A 210 -23.44 27.12 -3.29
CA GLU A 210 -23.12 26.73 -4.67
C GLU A 210 -21.61 26.67 -4.89
N TYR A 211 -20.85 27.63 -4.35
CA TYR A 211 -19.40 27.63 -4.35
C TYR A 211 -18.81 26.33 -3.77
N TRP A 212 -19.20 25.96 -2.55
CA TRP A 212 -18.68 24.74 -1.90
C TRP A 212 -19.12 23.45 -2.59
N GLN A 213 -20.35 23.41 -3.14
CA GLN A 213 -20.81 22.28 -3.94
C GLN A 213 -19.97 22.08 -5.20
N ASN A 214 -19.67 23.17 -5.92
CA ASN A 214 -18.81 23.12 -7.10
C ASN A 214 -17.38 22.70 -6.73
N HIS A 215 -16.82 23.24 -5.65
CA HIS A 215 -15.50 22.88 -5.17
C HIS A 215 -15.43 21.38 -4.78
N GLN A 216 -16.43 20.88 -4.06
CA GLN A 216 -16.52 19.47 -3.69
C GLN A 216 -16.62 18.57 -4.92
N GLN A 217 -17.48 18.92 -5.88
CA GLN A 217 -17.62 18.17 -7.12
C GLN A 217 -16.29 18.11 -7.91
N HIS A 218 -15.55 19.23 -7.93
CA HIS A 218 -14.23 19.30 -8.56
C HIS A 218 -13.20 18.42 -7.83
N ALA A 219 -13.18 18.45 -6.49
CA ALA A 219 -12.33 17.57 -5.68
C ALA A 219 -12.66 16.08 -5.88
N GLU A 220 -13.94 15.72 -5.96
CA GLU A 220 -14.38 14.34 -6.25
C GLU A 220 -13.93 13.88 -7.65
N GLN A 221 -13.91 14.78 -8.63
CA GLN A 221 -13.41 14.49 -10.00
C GLN A 221 -11.89 14.35 -10.06
N ALA A 222 -11.16 15.16 -9.28
CA ALA A 222 -9.70 15.09 -9.19
C ALA A 222 -9.23 13.79 -8.51
N GLY A 223 -10.05 13.22 -7.64
CA GLY A 223 -9.78 11.96 -6.93
C GLY A 223 -8.98 12.16 -5.64
N VAL A 224 -8.78 11.07 -4.90
CA VAL A 224 -8.11 11.12 -3.59
C VAL A 224 -6.60 11.13 -3.77
N CYS A 225 -5.94 12.17 -3.26
CA CYS A 225 -4.49 12.19 -3.14
C CYS A 225 -4.04 11.11 -2.14
N ARG A 226 -3.22 10.16 -2.59
CA ARG A 226 -2.61 9.15 -1.71
C ARG A 226 -1.16 9.52 -1.49
N LEU A 227 -0.82 9.87 -0.25
CA LEU A 227 0.55 10.10 0.14
C LEU A 227 1.21 8.74 0.46
N PRO A 228 2.47 8.52 0.04
CA PRO A 228 3.14 7.27 0.34
C PRO A 228 3.40 7.16 1.84
N THR A 229 2.98 6.05 2.44
CA THR A 229 3.42 5.67 3.77
C THR A 229 4.95 5.55 3.77
N MET A 230 5.65 6.21 4.70
CA MET A 230 7.12 6.21 4.79
C MET A 230 7.66 5.48 6.03
N GLN A 231 6.81 4.77 6.76
CA GLN A 231 7.24 3.89 7.83
C GLN A 231 7.40 2.46 7.33
N ALA A 232 8.55 1.81 7.49
CA ALA A 232 8.72 0.39 7.12
C ALA A 232 7.69 -0.54 7.77
N ASN A 233 7.40 -0.34 9.06
CA ASN A 233 6.62 -1.27 9.89
C ASN A 233 5.46 -0.54 10.58
N ARG A 234 4.21 -0.87 10.27
CA ARG A 234 3.04 -0.27 10.94
C ARG A 234 2.89 -0.85 12.34
N HIS A 235 2.85 0.01 13.37
CA HIS A 235 2.62 -0.42 14.75
C HIS A 235 1.13 -0.27 15.10
N ASP A 236 0.57 -1.30 15.73
CA ASP A 236 -0.86 -1.43 16.10
C ASP A 236 -1.31 -0.49 17.25
N VAL A 237 -0.45 0.43 17.67
CA VAL A 237 -0.76 1.39 18.72
C VAL A 237 -0.94 2.74 18.05
N ARG A 238 -2.19 3.26 18.05
CA ARG A 238 -2.44 4.69 17.84
C ARG A 238 -1.79 5.46 18.99
N VAL A 239 -0.48 5.68 18.87
CA VAL A 239 0.29 6.60 19.71
C VAL A 239 -0.15 8.03 19.33
N GLU A 240 -0.15 8.95 20.29
CA GLU A 240 -0.29 10.38 19.99
C GLU A 240 0.66 10.76 18.84
N HIS A 241 0.21 11.58 17.88
CA HIS A 241 1.05 12.07 16.79
C HIS A 241 2.38 12.59 17.33
N GLU A 242 3.48 12.08 16.79
CA GLU A 242 4.80 12.64 17.04
C GLU A 242 4.98 13.87 16.17
N TYR A 243 5.79 14.83 16.63
CA TYR A 243 6.14 15.99 15.83
C TYR A 243 7.63 16.23 15.81
N VAL A 244 8.06 16.82 14.69
CA VAL A 244 9.42 17.32 14.48
C VAL A 244 9.32 18.82 14.20
N ALA A 245 10.26 19.60 14.72
CA ALA A 245 10.23 21.05 14.64
C ALA A 245 11.53 21.59 14.04
N CYS A 246 11.39 22.62 13.21
CA CYS A 246 12.50 23.34 12.58
C CYS A 246 12.26 24.86 12.74
N PRO A 247 13.12 25.57 13.49
CA PRO A 247 13.14 27.02 13.46
C PRO A 247 13.44 27.52 12.05
N LEU A 248 12.73 28.54 11.60
CA LEU A 248 13.01 29.25 10.36
C LEU A 248 13.98 30.41 10.67
N GLU A 249 15.12 30.42 9.97
CA GLU A 249 16.15 31.45 10.15
C GLU A 249 15.58 32.87 9.89
N PRO A 250 16.01 33.91 10.65
CA PRO A 250 15.50 35.26 10.48
C PRO A 250 15.63 35.81 9.05
N ASP A 251 16.73 35.49 8.36
CA ASP A 251 16.94 35.88 6.96
C ASP A 251 15.93 35.20 6.01
N LEU A 252 15.48 33.99 6.32
CA LEU A 252 14.45 33.29 5.55
C LEU A 252 13.08 33.94 5.76
N VAL A 253 12.73 34.28 7.00
CA VAL A 253 11.48 34.98 7.34
C VAL A 253 11.42 36.34 6.63
N ALA A 254 12.50 37.12 6.65
CA ALA A 254 12.56 38.41 5.96
C ALA A 254 12.37 38.27 4.42
N ARG A 255 12.86 37.18 3.83
CA ARG A 255 12.66 36.89 2.40
C ARG A 255 11.24 36.46 2.08
N ILE A 256 10.60 35.70 2.98
CA ILE A 256 9.17 35.35 2.88
C ILE A 256 8.34 36.65 2.88
N ASP A 257 8.57 37.54 3.84
CA ASP A 257 7.87 38.81 3.95
C ASP A 257 8.09 39.68 2.71
N SER A 258 9.33 39.77 2.22
CA SER A 258 9.63 40.55 1.01
C SER A 258 8.92 40.02 -0.24
N LEU A 259 8.79 38.69 -0.40
CA LEU A 259 8.07 38.11 -1.54
C LEU A 259 6.56 38.26 -1.38
N ALA A 260 6.05 38.09 -0.17
CA ALA A 260 4.65 38.31 0.16
C ALA A 260 4.22 39.75 -0.18
N ASP A 261 5.04 40.74 0.19
CA ASP A 261 4.86 42.15 -0.18
C ASP A 261 4.92 42.36 -1.70
N GLU A 262 5.88 41.74 -2.41
CA GLU A 262 6.00 41.87 -3.87
C GLU A 262 4.77 41.32 -4.61
N LEU A 263 4.26 40.17 -4.17
CA LEU A 263 3.10 39.50 -4.75
C LEU A 263 1.75 40.03 -4.22
N GLN A 264 1.77 40.91 -3.22
CA GLN A 264 0.59 41.44 -2.52
C GLN A 264 -0.27 40.33 -1.90
N VAL A 265 0.39 39.36 -1.24
CA VAL A 265 -0.24 38.24 -0.51
C VAL A 265 0.28 38.20 0.92
N SER A 266 -0.31 37.37 1.79
CA SER A 266 0.21 37.17 3.16
C SER A 266 1.41 36.21 3.20
N ALA A 267 2.21 36.28 4.27
CA ALA A 267 3.30 35.33 4.50
C ALA A 267 2.78 33.89 4.66
N GLU A 268 1.57 33.72 5.22
CA GLU A 268 0.88 32.43 5.30
C GLU A 268 0.70 31.80 3.92
N VAL A 269 0.21 32.57 2.94
CA VAL A 269 0.00 32.08 1.57
C VAL A 269 1.31 31.54 0.98
N VAL A 270 2.43 32.23 1.19
CA VAL A 270 3.75 31.79 0.69
C VAL A 270 4.18 30.48 1.36
N LEU A 271 4.02 30.37 2.68
CA LEU A 271 4.37 29.18 3.46
C LEU A 271 3.49 27.98 3.08
N GLN A 272 2.19 28.22 2.89
CA GLN A 272 1.21 27.21 2.51
C GLN A 272 1.40 26.76 1.06
N ALA A 273 1.72 27.68 0.15
CA ALA A 273 2.05 27.36 -1.24
C ALA A 273 3.24 26.41 -1.34
N ALA A 274 4.29 26.62 -0.55
CA ALA A 274 5.42 25.70 -0.49
C ALA A 274 5.02 24.32 0.06
N TRP A 275 4.10 24.26 1.02
CA TRP A 275 3.63 23.00 1.60
C TRP A 275 2.87 22.16 0.57
N TRP A 276 1.88 22.76 -0.09
CA TRP A 276 1.11 22.07 -1.13
C TRP A 276 1.97 21.70 -2.34
N ALA A 277 2.96 22.53 -2.69
CA ALA A 277 3.93 22.22 -3.74
C ALA A 277 4.80 21.02 -3.38
N LEU A 278 5.26 20.90 -2.14
CA LEU A 278 6.00 19.73 -1.67
C LEU A 278 5.13 18.48 -1.81
N LEU A 279 3.91 18.51 -1.27
CA LEU A 279 3.00 17.36 -1.31
C LEU A 279 2.70 16.90 -2.74
N ALA A 280 2.43 17.83 -3.66
CA ALA A 280 2.17 17.51 -5.06
C ALA A 280 3.38 16.81 -5.72
N ARG A 281 4.59 17.23 -5.36
CA ARG A 281 5.82 16.67 -5.93
C ARG A 281 6.22 15.33 -5.34
N ILE A 282 6.00 15.10 -4.05
CA ILE A 282 6.31 13.81 -3.42
C ILE A 282 5.28 12.74 -3.78
N SER A 283 4.03 13.12 -4.05
CA SER A 283 2.97 12.16 -4.37
C SER A 283 2.91 11.78 -5.85
N SER A 284 3.71 12.43 -6.71
CA SER A 284 3.59 12.39 -8.18
C SER A 284 2.18 12.68 -8.70
N ASN A 285 1.33 13.33 -7.89
CA ASN A 285 -0.04 13.64 -8.29
C ASN A 285 -0.08 15.04 -8.88
N GLU A 286 -0.84 15.20 -9.95
CA GLU A 286 -1.20 16.53 -10.46
C GLU A 286 -2.14 17.27 -9.51
N CYS A 287 -2.69 16.61 -8.47
CA CYS A 287 -3.63 17.21 -7.55
C CYS A 287 -3.43 16.75 -6.10
N VAL A 288 -3.52 17.69 -5.15
CA VAL A 288 -3.50 17.43 -3.71
C VAL A 288 -4.74 18.04 -3.08
N LEU A 289 -5.51 17.24 -2.35
CA LEU A 289 -6.59 17.70 -1.49
C LEU A 289 -6.13 17.64 -0.04
N GLY A 290 -6.18 18.77 0.66
CA GLY A 290 -5.81 18.86 2.08
C GLY A 290 -6.71 19.81 2.86
N GLY A 291 -6.55 19.83 4.18
CA GLY A 291 -7.28 20.72 5.08
C GLY A 291 -6.45 21.95 5.44
N TRP A 292 -6.99 23.13 5.18
CA TRP A 292 -6.49 24.38 5.73
C TRP A 292 -7.23 24.69 7.02
N GLN A 293 -6.49 24.71 8.14
CA GLN A 293 -7.01 25.12 9.43
C GLN A 293 -6.89 26.63 9.55
N HIS A 294 -8.01 27.32 9.36
CA HIS A 294 -8.10 28.77 9.31
C HIS A 294 -8.77 29.32 10.57
N ASP A 295 -8.15 30.32 11.20
CA ASP A 295 -8.75 31.06 12.31
C ASP A 295 -9.58 32.23 11.75
N CYS A 296 -10.89 32.03 11.68
CA CYS A 296 -11.82 33.01 11.09
C CYS A 296 -11.81 34.37 11.81
N ARG A 297 -11.27 34.48 13.03
CA ARG A 297 -11.15 35.78 13.72
C ARG A 297 -10.27 36.74 12.95
N GLN A 298 -9.32 36.24 12.18
CA GLN A 298 -8.43 37.06 11.36
C GLN A 298 -9.18 37.88 10.30
N ASP A 299 -10.37 37.42 9.89
CA ASP A 299 -11.19 38.09 8.88
C ASP A 299 -12.13 39.15 9.47
N TYR A 300 -12.30 39.14 10.79
CA TYR A 300 -13.25 39.99 11.50
C TYR A 300 -12.59 40.69 12.69
N GLU A 301 -12.28 41.98 12.55
CA GLU A 301 -11.64 42.81 13.59
C GLU A 301 -12.36 42.73 14.95
N VAL A 302 -13.71 42.64 14.94
CA VAL A 302 -14.53 42.54 16.15
C VAL A 302 -14.34 41.23 16.93
N MET A 303 -13.84 40.17 16.29
CA MET A 303 -13.63 38.86 16.92
C MET A 303 -12.23 38.68 17.50
N GLN A 304 -11.33 39.65 17.28
CA GLN A 304 -9.95 39.59 17.79
C GLN A 304 -9.92 39.54 19.32
N GLY A 305 -9.19 38.57 19.87
CA GLY A 305 -9.11 38.31 21.31
C GLY A 305 -10.34 37.65 21.94
N ALA A 306 -11.37 37.30 21.16
CA ALA A 306 -12.53 36.56 21.65
C ALA A 306 -12.17 35.09 21.95
N PHE A 307 -12.83 34.53 22.98
CA PHE A 307 -12.67 33.13 23.35
C PHE A 307 -13.82 32.29 22.81
N GLY A 308 -13.50 31.15 22.20
CA GLY A 308 -14.48 30.26 21.59
C GLY A 308 -13.84 29.25 20.64
N LEU A 309 -14.69 28.56 19.89
CA LEU A 309 -14.26 27.74 18.76
C LEU A 309 -14.57 28.50 17.47
N PHE A 310 -13.52 29.04 16.86
CA PHE A 310 -13.52 29.82 15.61
C PHE A 310 -12.73 29.13 14.50
N ASP A 311 -11.78 28.25 14.83
CA ASP A 311 -11.02 27.47 13.85
C ASP A 311 -11.94 26.64 12.94
N LYS A 312 -11.72 26.73 11.62
CA LYS A 312 -12.39 25.91 10.61
C LYS A 312 -11.37 25.11 9.79
N VAL A 313 -11.77 23.91 9.38
CA VAL A 313 -11.02 23.12 8.38
C VAL A 313 -11.65 23.30 7.02
N LEU A 314 -11.01 24.10 6.17
CA LEU A 314 -11.44 24.38 4.79
C LEU A 314 -10.71 23.43 3.83
N PRO A 315 -11.41 22.71 2.92
CA PRO A 315 -10.76 21.83 1.97
C PRO A 315 -10.06 22.67 0.89
N VAL A 316 -8.77 22.46 0.72
CA VAL A 316 -7.97 23.11 -0.32
C VAL A 316 -7.58 22.06 -1.34
N LEU A 317 -8.13 22.18 -2.54
CA LEU A 317 -7.70 21.39 -3.69
C LEU A 317 -6.65 22.18 -4.47
N VAL A 318 -5.44 21.64 -4.62
CA VAL A 318 -4.37 22.29 -5.37
C VAL A 318 -3.96 21.45 -6.56
N GLU A 319 -4.10 22.01 -7.76
CA GLU A 319 -3.78 21.36 -9.03
C GLU A 319 -2.45 21.88 -9.60
N GLY A 320 -1.47 20.99 -9.67
CA GLY A 320 -0.18 21.17 -10.32
C GLY A 320 -0.36 21.42 -11.82
N VAL A 321 -0.01 22.62 -12.27
CA VAL A 321 0.10 22.91 -13.71
C VAL A 321 1.57 22.85 -14.06
N ALA A 322 1.94 21.90 -14.92
CA ALA A 322 3.33 21.51 -15.24
C ALA A 322 4.27 22.68 -15.55
N ASP A 323 3.76 23.75 -16.17
CA ASP A 323 4.53 24.94 -16.54
C ASP A 323 4.42 26.12 -15.56
N SER A 324 3.84 25.95 -14.36
CA SER A 324 3.77 27.04 -13.38
C SER A 324 5.14 27.35 -12.79
N ASP A 325 5.49 28.63 -12.75
CA ASP A 325 6.57 29.10 -11.87
C ASP A 325 6.09 29.22 -10.42
N PHE A 326 7.05 29.36 -9.50
CA PHE A 326 6.78 29.41 -8.07
C PHE A 326 5.90 30.61 -7.68
N SER A 327 6.11 31.78 -8.29
CA SER A 327 5.28 32.97 -8.06
C SER A 327 3.82 32.80 -8.51
N SER A 328 3.59 32.26 -9.71
CA SER A 328 2.25 32.04 -10.28
C SER A 328 1.47 31.00 -9.47
N TRP A 329 2.18 30.04 -8.90
CA TRP A 329 1.60 29.07 -7.97
C TRP A 329 1.11 29.73 -6.68
N ILE A 330 1.92 30.61 -6.08
CA ILE A 330 1.55 31.38 -4.89
C ILE A 330 0.31 32.23 -5.17
N THR A 331 0.30 32.98 -6.28
CA THR A 331 -0.84 33.85 -6.63
C THR A 331 -2.12 33.06 -6.85
N ARG A 332 -2.06 31.90 -7.51
CA ARG A 332 -3.25 31.05 -7.71
C ARG A 332 -3.80 30.51 -6.39
N LEU A 333 -2.91 30.07 -5.49
CA LEU A 333 -3.33 29.66 -4.16
C LEU A 333 -3.99 30.84 -3.44
N ALA A 334 -3.39 32.04 -3.49
CA ALA A 334 -3.94 33.24 -2.87
C ALA A 334 -5.39 33.52 -3.33
N GLU A 335 -5.64 33.48 -4.65
CA GLU A 335 -6.98 33.68 -5.22
C GLU A 335 -7.99 32.63 -4.70
N GLN A 336 -7.56 31.37 -4.57
CA GLN A 336 -8.40 30.31 -4.05
C GLN A 336 -8.70 30.48 -2.56
N LEU A 337 -7.68 30.79 -1.73
CA LEU A 337 -7.86 31.02 -0.30
C LEU A 337 -8.73 32.24 -0.03
N GLU A 338 -8.60 33.31 -0.83
CA GLU A 338 -9.48 34.48 -0.74
C GLU A 338 -10.94 34.09 -1.02
N ALA A 339 -11.19 33.30 -2.07
CA ALA A 339 -12.53 32.79 -2.36
C ALA A 339 -13.07 31.87 -1.25
N HIS A 340 -12.22 31.00 -0.68
CA HIS A 340 -12.58 30.19 0.49
C HIS A 340 -12.95 31.06 1.68
N THR A 341 -12.18 32.11 1.97
CA THR A 341 -12.41 33.07 3.06
C THR A 341 -13.74 33.80 2.89
N GLN A 342 -14.08 34.21 1.66
CA GLN A 342 -15.37 34.86 1.37
C GLN A 342 -16.56 33.91 1.56
N ALA A 343 -16.40 32.62 1.27
CA ALA A 343 -17.47 31.61 1.36
C ALA A 343 -17.47 30.80 2.67
N GLN A 344 -16.48 30.98 3.56
CA GLN A 344 -16.20 30.09 4.69
C GLN A 344 -17.36 29.93 5.69
N GLU A 345 -18.26 30.93 5.76
CA GLU A 345 -19.41 30.88 6.67
C GLU A 345 -20.46 29.86 6.21
N TYR A 346 -20.48 29.53 4.93
CA TYR A 346 -21.40 28.56 4.34
C TYR A 346 -20.80 27.15 4.21
N TRP A 347 -19.56 26.98 4.65
CA TRP A 347 -18.90 25.68 4.73
C TRP A 347 -19.35 24.90 5.96
N SER A 348 -19.45 23.57 5.81
CA SER A 348 -19.56 22.64 6.93
C SER A 348 -18.72 21.41 6.63
N ILE A 349 -17.80 21.05 7.53
CA ILE A 349 -16.97 19.86 7.38
C ILE A 349 -17.79 18.56 7.33
N ASP A 350 -19.01 18.57 7.86
CA ASP A 350 -19.94 17.43 7.78
C ASP A 350 -20.51 17.23 6.37
N ALA A 351 -20.35 18.20 5.47
CA ALA A 351 -20.70 18.05 4.05
C ALA A 351 -19.72 17.14 3.30
N LEU A 352 -18.53 16.87 3.85
CA LEU A 352 -17.57 15.93 3.26
C LEU A 352 -18.07 14.49 3.40
N PRO A 353 -18.27 13.75 2.28
CA PRO A 353 -18.77 12.38 2.32
C PRO A 353 -17.82 11.42 3.05
N ASP A 354 -16.50 11.70 2.98
CA ASP A 354 -15.46 10.96 3.68
C ASP A 354 -14.33 11.91 4.11
N LYS A 355 -14.22 12.16 5.42
CA LYS A 355 -13.19 13.04 5.99
C LYS A 355 -11.77 12.48 5.79
N ARG A 356 -11.60 11.18 5.48
CA ARG A 356 -10.31 10.56 5.15
C ARG A 356 -9.69 11.06 3.85
N HIS A 357 -10.44 11.83 3.05
CA HIS A 357 -9.90 12.46 1.84
C HIS A 357 -9.00 13.67 2.14
N LEU A 358 -9.06 14.23 3.36
CA LEU A 358 -8.14 15.26 3.83
C LEU A 358 -6.92 14.58 4.47
N VAL A 359 -6.01 14.06 3.64
CA VAL A 359 -4.86 13.29 4.13
C VAL A 359 -3.83 14.18 4.84
N ALA A 360 -3.70 15.44 4.38
CA ALA A 360 -2.73 16.40 4.90
C ALA A 360 -3.37 17.70 5.37
N GLY A 361 -2.82 18.29 6.45
CA GLY A 361 -3.25 19.56 7.03
C GLY A 361 -2.21 20.67 6.92
N PHE A 362 -2.66 21.93 6.91
CA PHE A 362 -1.83 23.12 7.10
C PHE A 362 -2.49 24.09 8.09
N ALA A 363 -1.71 24.61 9.04
CA ALA A 363 -2.14 25.62 10.00
C ALA A 363 -1.08 26.72 10.13
N PHE A 364 -1.52 27.95 10.34
CA PHE A 364 -0.68 29.10 10.61
C PHE A 364 -1.22 29.85 11.83
N SER A 365 -0.35 30.13 12.80
CA SER A 365 -0.68 31.04 13.91
C SER A 365 0.41 32.07 14.11
N GLU A 366 -0.02 33.32 14.23
CA GLU A 366 0.84 34.44 14.61
C GLU A 366 0.42 34.96 15.99
N GLY A 367 1.37 35.03 16.91
CA GLY A 367 1.06 35.42 18.29
C GLY A 367 2.28 35.60 19.18
N VAL A 368 2.03 35.87 20.45
CA VAL A 368 3.08 36.12 21.45
C VAL A 368 3.32 34.85 22.26
N SER A 369 4.55 34.33 22.22
CA SER A 369 4.99 33.18 23.02
C SER A 369 5.78 33.59 24.26
N GLU A 370 6.32 34.82 24.30
CA GLU A 370 7.13 35.32 25.41
C GLU A 370 6.65 36.69 25.88
N LEU A 371 6.42 36.82 27.19
CA LEU A 371 6.01 38.06 27.83
C LEU A 371 6.87 38.33 29.06
N ASN A 372 7.29 39.58 29.25
CA ASN A 372 8.06 40.02 30.41
C ASN A 372 7.26 41.05 31.21
N THR A 373 6.46 40.57 32.17
CA THR A 373 5.47 41.39 32.88
C THR A 373 5.55 41.13 34.39
N ALA A 374 5.33 42.17 35.21
CA ALA A 374 5.37 42.09 36.67
C ALA A 374 6.68 41.50 37.27
N GLY A 375 7.81 41.62 36.57
CA GLY A 375 9.10 41.05 37.00
C GLY A 375 9.21 39.53 36.82
N LEU A 376 8.29 38.93 36.08
CA LEU A 376 8.29 37.52 35.69
C LEU A 376 8.57 37.41 34.19
N GLN A 377 9.27 36.36 33.79
CA GLN A 377 9.37 35.95 32.39
C GLN A 377 8.41 34.80 32.17
N TRP A 378 7.49 34.97 31.23
CA TRP A 378 6.47 33.99 30.86
C TRP A 378 6.84 33.46 29.48
N HIS A 379 6.93 32.14 29.35
CA HIS A 379 7.22 31.46 28.09
C HIS A 379 6.15 30.39 27.86
N LEU A 380 5.28 30.64 26.90
CA LEU A 380 4.32 29.66 26.40
C LEU A 380 5.08 28.63 25.56
N ARG A 381 5.03 27.36 25.98
CA ARG A 381 5.55 26.26 25.17
C ARG A 381 4.67 26.06 23.94
N ALA A 382 5.27 25.46 22.90
CA ALA A 382 4.55 25.02 21.71
C ALA A 382 3.26 24.28 22.11
N LEU A 383 2.14 24.84 21.66
CA LEU A 383 0.83 24.25 21.85
C LEU A 383 0.75 22.96 21.03
N PRO A 384 0.05 21.92 21.50
CA PRO A 384 -0.16 20.68 20.75
C PRO A 384 -0.64 20.97 19.32
N GLY A 385 -0.19 20.16 18.37
CA GLY A 385 -0.66 20.24 16.99
C GLY A 385 -2.07 19.70 16.83
N PRO A 386 -2.64 19.84 15.62
CA PRO A 386 -3.99 19.37 15.35
C PRO A 386 -4.20 17.89 15.66
N SER A 387 -5.47 17.56 15.94
CA SER A 387 -5.97 16.26 16.35
C SER A 387 -5.61 15.12 15.37
N ALA A 388 -5.93 13.88 15.77
CA ALA A 388 -5.72 12.65 15.00
C ALA A 388 -6.51 12.54 13.67
N GLU A 389 -6.93 13.66 13.09
CA GLU A 389 -7.76 13.78 11.88
C GLU A 389 -6.95 13.72 10.57
N PHE A 390 -5.65 14.07 10.59
CA PHE A 390 -4.76 14.04 9.43
C PHE A 390 -3.67 12.95 9.56
N GLU A 391 -3.22 12.37 8.45
CA GLU A 391 -2.02 11.50 8.45
C GLU A 391 -0.75 12.33 8.70
N LEU A 392 -0.73 13.58 8.22
CA LEU A 392 0.30 14.56 8.53
C LEU A 392 -0.24 16.00 8.48
N ALA A 393 0.29 16.89 9.32
CA ALA A 393 -0.10 18.29 9.35
C ALA A 393 1.11 19.19 9.61
N LEU A 394 1.27 20.23 8.78
CA LEU A 394 2.28 21.25 8.98
C LEU A 394 1.69 22.47 9.70
N HIS A 395 2.28 22.83 10.83
CA HIS A 395 1.93 24.02 11.59
C HIS A 395 3.10 25.01 11.55
N ILE A 396 2.84 26.27 11.18
CA ILE A 396 3.80 27.36 11.35
C ILE A 396 3.38 28.28 12.49
N ASP A 397 4.20 28.36 13.54
CA ASP A 397 4.06 29.34 14.62
C ASP A 397 4.99 30.52 14.35
N ARG A 398 4.44 31.73 14.21
CA ARG A 398 5.17 32.97 14.01
C ARG A 398 5.01 33.90 15.22
N SER A 399 6.10 34.55 15.62
CA SER A 399 6.13 35.54 16.70
C SER A 399 7.22 36.58 16.43
N GLU A 400 7.32 37.62 17.27
CA GLU A 400 8.45 38.57 17.23
C GLU A 400 9.81 37.89 17.39
N SER A 401 9.86 36.72 18.04
CA SER A 401 11.09 35.96 18.29
C SER A 401 11.54 35.12 17.08
N GLY A 402 10.72 35.01 16.04
CA GLY A 402 10.96 34.21 14.83
C GLY A 402 9.76 33.32 14.46
N ALA A 403 9.98 32.41 13.51
CA ALA A 403 8.98 31.44 13.08
C ALA A 403 9.50 30.00 13.27
N VAL A 404 8.61 29.06 13.61
CA VAL A 404 8.92 27.65 13.78
C VAL A 404 7.94 26.81 12.97
N ALA A 405 8.47 25.94 12.11
CA ALA A 405 7.70 24.95 11.39
C ALA A 405 7.66 23.65 12.19
N MET A 406 6.47 23.12 12.45
CA MET A 406 6.24 21.88 13.19
C MET A 406 5.43 20.92 12.32
N LEU A 407 6.00 19.77 12.02
CA LEU A 407 5.34 18.72 11.26
C LEU A 407 4.87 17.62 12.20
N TYR A 408 3.55 17.46 12.32
CA TYR A 408 2.88 16.41 13.06
C TYR A 408 2.60 15.24 12.11
N THR A 409 2.88 14.02 12.54
CA THR A 409 2.69 12.83 11.70
C THR A 409 2.11 11.66 12.47
N ASP A 410 1.22 10.89 11.82
CA ASP A 410 0.75 9.62 12.34
C ASP A 410 1.93 8.63 12.39
N PRO A 411 2.33 8.15 13.58
CA PRO A 411 3.47 7.25 13.73
C PRO A 411 3.20 5.84 13.22
N SER A 412 1.99 5.52 12.74
CA SER A 412 1.69 4.31 11.95
C SER A 412 1.92 4.51 10.44
N CYS A 413 2.12 5.76 10.01
CA CYS A 413 2.37 6.11 8.61
C CYS A 413 3.79 6.62 8.35
N TYR A 414 4.37 7.34 9.31
CA TYR A 414 5.65 8.03 9.16
C TYR A 414 6.57 7.71 10.34
N SER A 415 7.80 7.29 10.06
CA SER A 415 8.84 7.25 11.09
C SER A 415 9.33 8.67 11.40
N ARG A 416 9.89 8.90 12.59
CA ARG A 416 10.51 10.19 12.91
C ARG A 416 11.54 10.64 11.86
N ALA A 417 12.33 9.70 11.33
CA ALA A 417 13.29 9.99 10.26
C ALA A 417 12.59 10.44 8.96
N ALA A 418 11.44 9.84 8.61
CA ALA A 418 10.63 10.29 7.49
C ALA A 418 10.10 11.72 7.70
N SER A 419 9.61 12.03 8.90
CA SER A 419 9.12 13.36 9.25
C SER A 419 10.24 14.41 9.19
N GLU A 420 11.44 14.08 9.69
CA GLU A 420 12.63 14.95 9.58
C GLU A 420 13.04 15.17 8.11
N CYS A 421 12.98 14.13 7.27
CA CYS A 421 13.24 14.26 5.83
C CYS A 421 12.24 15.19 5.14
N LEU A 422 10.94 15.02 5.39
CA LEU A 422 9.89 15.88 4.79
C LEU A 422 10.06 17.34 5.20
N LEU A 423 10.31 17.60 6.49
CA LEU A 423 10.48 18.96 6.99
C LEU A 423 11.74 19.63 6.41
N GLY A 424 12.83 18.86 6.23
CA GLY A 424 14.03 19.34 5.53
C GLY A 424 13.80 19.63 4.05
N GLN A 425 12.95 18.83 3.38
CA GLN A 425 12.56 19.07 1.99
C GLN A 425 11.70 20.33 1.84
N TYR A 426 10.76 20.55 2.77
CA TYR A 426 9.97 21.78 2.85
C TYR A 426 10.87 23.02 2.98
N GLN A 427 11.85 22.97 3.88
CA GLN A 427 12.81 24.07 4.08
C GLN A 427 13.66 24.33 2.82
N THR A 428 14.13 23.28 2.16
CA THR A 428 14.93 23.39 0.93
C THR A 428 14.11 24.00 -0.20
N LEU A 429 12.87 23.53 -0.39
CA LEU A 429 11.94 24.06 -1.38
C LEU A 429 11.67 25.56 -1.15
N LEU A 430 11.40 25.95 0.10
CA LEU A 430 11.22 27.37 0.47
C LEU A 430 12.46 28.20 0.12
N GLN A 431 13.65 27.77 0.56
CA GLN A 431 14.89 28.52 0.35
C GLN A 431 15.20 28.73 -1.14
N ALA A 432 14.99 27.70 -1.96
CA ALA A 432 15.23 27.73 -3.39
C ALA A 432 14.15 28.51 -4.16
N GLY A 433 12.87 28.28 -3.85
CA GLY A 433 11.75 29.00 -4.47
C GLY A 433 11.81 30.50 -4.19
N LEU A 434 12.23 30.90 -2.98
CA LEU A 434 12.46 32.31 -2.64
C LEU A 434 13.73 32.90 -3.28
N ALA A 435 14.64 32.08 -3.82
CA ALA A 435 15.88 32.56 -4.44
C ALA A 435 15.67 32.90 -5.91
N ASP A 436 14.79 32.15 -6.58
CA ASP A 436 14.35 32.40 -7.94
C ASP A 436 12.85 32.11 -8.09
N PRO A 437 11.96 33.06 -7.73
CA PRO A 437 10.51 32.86 -7.82
C PRO A 437 9.98 32.58 -9.24
N ALA A 438 10.76 32.92 -10.27
CA ALA A 438 10.44 32.67 -11.67
C ALA A 438 10.83 31.25 -12.13
N GLN A 439 11.53 30.47 -11.28
CA GLN A 439 11.87 29.08 -11.57
C GLN A 439 10.59 28.23 -11.67
N LYS A 440 10.60 27.26 -12.61
CA LYS A 440 9.51 26.28 -12.75
C LYS A 440 9.40 25.43 -11.49
N LEU A 441 8.17 25.32 -10.96
CA LEU A 441 7.88 24.68 -9.67
C LEU A 441 8.47 23.26 -9.56
N PHE A 442 8.26 22.43 -10.58
CA PHE A 442 8.74 21.05 -10.60
C PHE A 442 10.26 20.93 -10.81
N SER A 443 10.95 22.02 -11.18
CA SER A 443 12.41 22.08 -11.29
C SER A 443 13.09 22.66 -10.04
N VAL A 444 12.35 23.21 -9.08
CA VAL A 444 12.93 23.70 -7.82
C VAL A 444 13.53 22.50 -7.05
N PRO A 445 14.74 22.57 -6.48
CA PRO A 445 15.29 21.44 -5.72
C PRO A 445 14.49 21.18 -4.43
N LEU A 446 14.25 19.90 -4.11
CA LEU A 446 13.68 19.47 -2.82
C LEU A 446 14.76 19.06 -1.81
N ILE A 447 15.98 18.80 -2.27
CA ILE A 447 17.10 18.38 -1.44
C ILE A 447 18.37 19.10 -1.90
N SER A 448 19.38 19.12 -1.03
CA SER A 448 20.67 19.72 -1.35
C SER A 448 21.40 18.96 -2.48
N PRO A 449 22.32 19.60 -3.21
CA PRO A 449 23.14 18.92 -4.22
C PRO A 449 23.94 17.74 -3.66
N GLU A 450 24.35 17.80 -2.39
CA GLU A 450 25.08 16.74 -1.70
C GLU A 450 24.19 15.51 -1.47
N GLN A 451 22.94 15.74 -1.03
CA GLN A 451 21.94 14.68 -0.91
C GLN A 451 21.56 14.10 -2.28
N GLN A 452 21.44 14.94 -3.31
CA GLN A 452 21.20 14.49 -4.68
C GLN A 452 22.34 13.57 -5.14
N LEU A 453 23.60 13.96 -4.93
CA LEU A 453 24.77 13.14 -5.25
C LEU A 453 24.76 11.81 -4.48
N ALA A 454 24.35 11.81 -3.20
CA ALA A 454 24.25 10.59 -2.40
C ALA A 454 23.21 9.59 -2.97
N LEU A 455 22.06 10.08 -3.45
CA LEU A 455 21.06 9.25 -4.13
C LEU A 455 21.56 8.71 -5.49
N GLN A 456 22.50 9.43 -6.11
CA GLN A 456 23.18 8.99 -7.34
C GLN A 456 24.29 7.97 -7.06
N SER A 457 24.85 7.93 -5.86
CA SER A 457 25.99 7.09 -5.50
C SER A 457 25.63 5.83 -4.72
N ILE A 458 24.45 5.22 -4.95
CA ILE A 458 24.03 3.99 -4.29
C ILE A 458 25.15 2.94 -4.41
N GLU A 459 25.76 2.59 -3.29
CA GLU A 459 26.86 1.62 -3.24
C GLU A 459 26.32 0.21 -3.41
N ASP A 460 26.80 -0.50 -4.44
CA ASP A 460 26.50 -1.91 -4.60
C ASP A 460 27.25 -2.70 -3.53
N SER A 461 26.54 -3.56 -2.79
CA SER A 461 27.25 -4.58 -2.02
C SER A 461 27.93 -5.55 -3.00
N VAL A 462 29.26 -5.58 -2.99
CA VAL A 462 30.02 -6.43 -3.92
C VAL A 462 30.11 -7.84 -3.38
N LEU A 463 29.79 -8.82 -4.23
CA LEU A 463 30.02 -10.24 -3.99
C LEU A 463 30.83 -10.82 -5.14
N ASP A 464 32.00 -11.38 -4.82
CA ASP A 464 32.71 -12.23 -5.79
C ASP A 464 31.98 -13.58 -5.88
N VAL A 465 31.35 -13.81 -7.03
CA VAL A 465 30.61 -15.04 -7.33
C VAL A 465 31.45 -16.06 -8.10
N GLY A 466 32.71 -15.73 -8.42
CA GLY A 466 33.62 -16.56 -9.20
C GLY A 466 33.29 -16.62 -10.70
N GLU A 467 34.06 -17.43 -11.42
CA GLU A 467 33.98 -17.57 -12.89
C GLU A 467 33.27 -18.85 -13.35
N ARG A 468 32.82 -19.71 -12.42
CA ARG A 468 32.22 -21.01 -12.73
C ARG A 468 30.70 -20.97 -12.69
N SER A 469 30.06 -21.53 -13.71
CA SER A 469 28.59 -21.54 -13.83
C SER A 469 27.91 -22.38 -12.73
N VAL A 470 26.61 -22.15 -12.50
CA VAL A 470 25.78 -22.97 -11.59
C VAL A 470 25.87 -24.47 -11.92
N ALA A 471 25.93 -24.82 -13.20
CA ALA A 471 26.09 -26.21 -13.65
C ALA A 471 27.39 -26.85 -13.14
N ALA A 472 28.48 -26.07 -13.10
CA ALA A 472 29.77 -26.53 -12.60
C ALA A 472 29.74 -26.77 -11.07
N HIS A 473 29.05 -25.91 -10.32
CA HIS A 473 28.81 -26.12 -8.88
C HIS A 473 28.00 -27.39 -8.61
N ILE A 474 26.98 -27.67 -9.42
CA ILE A 474 26.19 -28.91 -9.31
C ILE A 474 27.07 -30.14 -9.58
N ALA A 475 27.95 -30.09 -10.59
CA ALA A 475 28.87 -31.19 -10.90
C ALA A 475 29.89 -31.44 -9.78
N ASP A 476 30.34 -30.40 -9.06
CA ASP A 476 31.25 -30.55 -7.92
C ASP A 476 30.61 -31.36 -6.77
N TRP A 477 29.28 -31.26 -6.57
CA TRP A 477 28.56 -32.08 -5.60
C TRP A 477 28.51 -33.56 -5.99
N ALA A 478 28.39 -33.87 -7.28
CA ALA A 478 28.49 -35.26 -7.76
C ALA A 478 29.88 -35.87 -7.53
N ALA A 479 30.93 -35.06 -7.54
CA ALA A 479 32.29 -35.51 -7.25
C ALA A 479 32.59 -35.62 -5.74
N SER A 480 32.07 -34.68 -4.93
CA SER A 480 32.40 -34.56 -3.51
C SER A 480 31.45 -35.33 -2.58
N THR A 481 30.16 -35.38 -2.92
CA THR A 481 29.09 -36.05 -2.15
C THR A 481 28.22 -36.92 -3.07
N PRO A 482 28.79 -37.94 -3.74
CA PRO A 482 28.11 -38.69 -4.80
C PRO A 482 26.80 -39.36 -4.35
N ASP A 483 26.75 -39.85 -3.11
CA ASP A 483 25.62 -40.60 -2.56
C ASP A 483 24.51 -39.71 -1.97
N ALA A 484 24.73 -38.40 -1.87
CA ALA A 484 23.71 -37.47 -1.38
C ALA A 484 22.55 -37.38 -2.39
N ILE A 485 21.31 -37.29 -1.90
CA ILE A 485 20.13 -37.23 -2.75
C ILE A 485 19.97 -35.82 -3.34
N ALA A 486 19.97 -35.72 -4.66
CA ALA A 486 19.77 -34.47 -5.38
C ALA A 486 18.28 -34.23 -5.67
N ILE A 487 17.55 -35.24 -6.17
CA ILE A 487 16.15 -35.11 -6.60
C ILE A 487 15.28 -36.17 -5.94
N GLU A 488 14.07 -35.81 -5.53
CA GLU A 488 13.00 -36.71 -5.13
C GLU A 488 11.70 -36.39 -5.86
N GLU A 489 11.00 -37.44 -6.29
CA GLU A 489 9.69 -37.36 -6.92
C GLU A 489 8.89 -38.62 -6.54
N GLN A 490 7.74 -38.47 -5.87
CA GLN A 490 6.86 -39.58 -5.46
C GLN A 490 7.61 -40.74 -4.76
N GLY A 491 8.55 -40.40 -3.87
CA GLY A 491 9.37 -41.38 -3.12
C GLY A 491 10.50 -42.04 -3.93
N ARG A 492 10.62 -41.75 -5.24
CA ARG A 492 11.78 -42.13 -6.06
C ARG A 492 12.87 -41.08 -5.91
N THR A 493 14.13 -41.51 -5.88
CA THR A 493 15.26 -40.62 -5.60
C THR A 493 16.37 -40.77 -6.62
N LEU A 494 17.02 -39.66 -6.96
CA LEU A 494 18.31 -39.64 -7.65
C LEU A 494 19.37 -39.01 -6.76
N SER A 495 20.46 -39.74 -6.54
CA SER A 495 21.69 -39.18 -5.96
C SER A 495 22.39 -38.24 -6.93
N TYR A 496 23.30 -37.40 -6.43
CA TYR A 496 24.10 -36.51 -7.28
C TYR A 496 24.93 -37.28 -8.33
N ALA A 497 25.48 -38.45 -7.98
CA ALA A 497 26.19 -39.29 -8.95
C ALA A 497 25.27 -39.85 -10.04
N GLN A 498 24.06 -40.29 -9.68
CA GLN A 498 23.07 -40.78 -10.63
C GLN A 498 22.52 -39.66 -11.53
N LEU A 499 22.31 -38.47 -10.96
CA LEU A 499 21.92 -37.27 -11.69
C LEU A 499 22.98 -36.92 -12.75
N GLU A 500 24.24 -36.85 -12.36
CA GLU A 500 25.37 -36.57 -13.27
C GLU A 500 25.49 -37.61 -14.39
N ALA A 501 25.32 -38.90 -14.09
CA ALA A 501 25.30 -39.95 -15.11
C ALA A 501 24.16 -39.73 -16.12
N ARG A 502 22.95 -39.46 -15.63
CA ARG A 502 21.77 -39.27 -16.48
C ARG A 502 21.86 -37.99 -17.32
N ILE A 503 22.41 -36.91 -16.77
CA ILE A 503 22.72 -35.67 -17.53
C ILE A 503 23.65 -36.00 -18.70
N ASN A 504 24.72 -36.77 -18.45
CA ASN A 504 25.66 -37.14 -19.50
C ASN A 504 24.99 -37.99 -20.59
N ASP A 505 24.15 -38.95 -20.23
CA ASP A 505 23.46 -39.80 -21.20
C ASP A 505 22.51 -39.00 -22.09
N ILE A 506 21.71 -38.10 -21.49
CA ILE A 506 20.81 -37.21 -22.22
C ILE A 506 21.60 -36.20 -23.07
N ALA A 507 22.74 -35.70 -22.60
CA ALA A 507 23.59 -34.81 -23.37
C ALA A 507 24.14 -35.50 -24.63
N ARG A 508 24.53 -36.78 -24.56
CA ARG A 508 24.91 -37.57 -25.76
C ARG A 508 23.73 -37.74 -26.71
N TRP A 509 22.54 -37.95 -26.18
CA TRP A 509 21.34 -38.02 -27.00
C TRP A 509 21.05 -36.67 -27.70
N LEU A 510 21.17 -35.54 -27.01
CA LEU A 510 21.00 -34.20 -27.58
C LEU A 510 22.03 -33.90 -28.68
N ASP A 511 23.30 -34.27 -28.48
CA ASP A 511 24.35 -34.17 -29.50
C ASP A 511 24.01 -35.06 -30.73
N GLY A 512 23.52 -36.28 -30.49
CA GLY A 512 23.02 -37.17 -31.55
C GLY A 512 21.78 -36.64 -32.27
N GLN A 513 20.97 -35.83 -31.60
CA GLN A 513 19.90 -35.05 -32.24
C GLN A 513 20.46 -33.86 -33.01
N GLY A 514 21.73 -33.49 -32.88
CA GLY A 514 22.37 -32.40 -33.61
C GLY A 514 22.25 -31.03 -32.95
N VAL A 515 21.94 -30.99 -31.65
CA VAL A 515 21.99 -29.77 -30.83
C VAL A 515 23.45 -29.36 -30.64
N LYS A 516 23.74 -28.06 -30.77
CA LYS A 516 25.08 -27.49 -30.64
C LYS A 516 25.11 -26.36 -29.61
N ARG A 517 26.32 -25.96 -29.21
CA ARG A 517 26.50 -24.77 -28.36
C ARG A 517 25.88 -23.54 -29.01
N GLY A 518 25.10 -22.79 -28.22
CA GLY A 518 24.38 -21.60 -28.66
C GLY A 518 22.99 -21.86 -29.26
N ASP A 519 22.61 -23.12 -29.50
CA ASP A 519 21.24 -23.46 -29.90
C ASP A 519 20.26 -23.30 -28.73
N TYR A 520 18.98 -23.16 -29.05
CA TYR A 520 17.89 -23.24 -28.07
C TYR A 520 17.18 -24.59 -28.16
N VAL A 521 16.87 -25.18 -27.01
CA VAL A 521 16.10 -26.41 -26.91
C VAL A 521 14.82 -26.13 -26.13
N ALA A 522 13.67 -26.27 -26.81
CA ALA A 522 12.38 -26.09 -26.17
C ALA A 522 11.94 -27.36 -25.45
N LEU A 523 11.47 -27.25 -24.21
CA LEU A 523 11.09 -28.36 -23.35
C LEU A 523 9.61 -28.24 -22.97
N ASN A 524 8.75 -29.07 -23.57
CA ASN A 524 7.32 -29.17 -23.28
C ASN A 524 7.06 -30.42 -22.41
N LEU A 525 7.43 -30.35 -21.13
CA LEU A 525 7.27 -31.44 -20.17
C LEU A 525 6.67 -30.90 -18.86
N PRO A 526 5.85 -31.69 -18.15
CA PRO A 526 5.40 -31.33 -16.82
C PRO A 526 6.59 -31.30 -15.85
N ARG A 527 6.39 -30.62 -14.72
CA ARG A 527 7.35 -30.64 -13.61
C ARG A 527 7.61 -32.09 -13.20
N SER A 528 8.84 -32.53 -13.39
CA SER A 528 9.26 -33.92 -13.19
C SER A 528 10.78 -34.02 -13.07
N THR A 529 11.26 -35.17 -12.59
CA THR A 529 12.71 -35.47 -12.59
C THR A 529 13.31 -35.35 -13.99
N ASP A 530 12.57 -35.80 -15.00
CA ASP A 530 13.03 -35.80 -16.40
C ASP A 530 13.21 -34.39 -16.95
N LEU A 531 12.31 -33.46 -16.60
CA LEU A 531 12.45 -32.05 -16.95
C LEU A 531 13.74 -31.47 -16.36
N VAL A 532 14.02 -31.70 -15.06
CA VAL A 532 15.24 -31.20 -14.40
C VAL A 532 16.51 -31.76 -15.06
N VAL A 533 16.51 -33.06 -15.36
CA VAL A 533 17.64 -33.71 -16.05
C VAL A 533 17.85 -33.12 -17.44
N LEU A 534 16.77 -32.91 -18.21
CA LEU A 534 16.85 -32.31 -19.56
C LEU A 534 17.40 -30.88 -19.51
N LEU A 535 16.94 -30.04 -18.57
CA LEU A 535 17.46 -28.67 -18.39
C LEU A 535 18.98 -28.67 -18.21
N LEU A 536 19.48 -29.52 -17.31
CA LEU A 536 20.91 -29.62 -17.02
C LEU A 536 21.71 -30.27 -18.17
N ALA A 537 21.10 -31.20 -18.91
CA ALA A 537 21.71 -31.82 -20.10
C ALA A 537 21.80 -30.84 -21.29
N VAL A 538 20.83 -29.93 -21.43
CA VAL A 538 20.87 -28.84 -22.42
C VAL A 538 22.07 -27.92 -22.14
N TRP A 539 22.30 -27.56 -20.88
CA TRP A 539 23.51 -26.85 -20.48
C TRP A 539 24.79 -27.66 -20.75
N ARG A 540 24.79 -28.98 -20.51
CA ARG A 540 25.94 -29.84 -20.77
C ARG A 540 26.39 -29.79 -22.24
N VAL A 541 25.48 -29.62 -23.21
CA VAL A 541 25.85 -29.47 -24.63
C VAL A 541 26.16 -28.01 -25.04
N GLY A 542 26.09 -27.06 -24.10
CA GLY A 542 26.32 -25.63 -24.34
C GLY A 542 25.12 -24.88 -24.94
N ALA A 543 23.94 -25.48 -24.93
CA ALA A 543 22.70 -24.89 -25.43
C ALA A 543 21.92 -24.21 -24.29
N ALA A 544 20.96 -23.35 -24.65
CA ALA A 544 20.03 -22.75 -23.70
C ALA A 544 18.68 -23.46 -23.73
N TYR A 545 18.04 -23.60 -22.58
CA TYR A 545 16.70 -24.20 -22.54
C TYR A 545 15.60 -23.13 -22.66
N LEU A 546 14.48 -23.53 -23.26
CA LEU A 546 13.24 -22.77 -23.35
C LEU A 546 12.10 -23.64 -22.80
N PRO A 547 11.69 -23.47 -21.54
CA PRO A 547 10.61 -24.26 -20.98
C PRO A 547 9.27 -23.78 -21.55
N LEU A 548 8.45 -24.72 -21.99
CA LEU A 548 7.07 -24.50 -22.40
C LEU A 548 6.17 -25.18 -21.38
N ASP A 549 5.19 -24.44 -20.86
CA ASP A 549 4.21 -25.06 -19.98
C ASP A 549 3.30 -26.01 -20.78
N PRO A 550 3.21 -27.30 -20.40
CA PRO A 550 2.34 -28.24 -21.10
C PRO A 550 0.88 -27.79 -21.15
N GLU A 551 0.41 -27.07 -20.13
CA GLU A 551 -0.96 -26.59 -20.00
C GLU A 551 -1.26 -25.39 -20.91
N TRP A 552 -0.24 -24.75 -21.48
CA TRP A 552 -0.47 -23.67 -22.44
C TRP A 552 -1.16 -24.18 -23.70
N PRO A 553 -2.07 -23.38 -24.28
CA PRO A 553 -2.67 -23.72 -25.56
C PRO A 553 -1.62 -23.91 -26.65
N VAL A 554 -1.83 -24.90 -27.52
CA VAL A 554 -0.92 -25.22 -28.63
C VAL A 554 -0.62 -24.00 -29.49
N ALA A 555 -1.62 -23.13 -29.72
CA ALA A 555 -1.43 -21.89 -30.48
C ALA A 555 -0.41 -20.95 -29.83
N ARG A 556 -0.44 -20.79 -28.51
CA ARG A 556 0.53 -19.97 -27.76
C ARG A 556 1.93 -20.59 -27.85
N LYS A 557 2.04 -21.92 -27.61
CA LYS A 557 3.32 -22.65 -27.73
C LYS A 557 3.94 -22.47 -29.10
N ARG A 558 3.14 -22.57 -30.18
CA ARG A 558 3.62 -22.36 -31.55
C ARG A 558 4.12 -20.93 -31.79
N ARG A 559 3.44 -19.89 -31.31
CA ARG A 559 3.92 -18.50 -31.43
C ARG A 559 5.27 -18.30 -30.75
N VAL A 560 5.44 -18.88 -29.55
CA VAL A 560 6.72 -18.85 -28.83
C VAL A 560 7.82 -19.56 -29.64
N LEU A 561 7.52 -20.72 -30.21
CA LEU A 561 8.47 -21.47 -31.04
C LEU A 561 8.81 -20.74 -32.35
N GLU A 562 7.85 -20.05 -32.96
CA GLU A 562 8.03 -19.23 -34.16
C GLU A 562 8.94 -18.03 -33.90
N ASP A 563 8.88 -17.42 -32.72
CA ASP A 563 9.78 -16.34 -32.33
C ASP A 563 11.18 -16.87 -31.93
N ALA A 564 11.23 -17.91 -31.11
CA ALA A 564 12.48 -18.44 -30.56
C ALA A 564 13.33 -19.22 -31.57
N GLN A 565 12.72 -19.85 -32.57
CA GLN A 565 13.39 -20.71 -33.56
C GLN A 565 14.34 -21.76 -32.93
N PRO A 566 13.89 -22.59 -31.98
CA PRO A 566 14.76 -23.59 -31.34
C PRO A 566 15.22 -24.67 -32.31
N ALA A 567 16.41 -25.22 -32.07
CA ALA A 567 16.96 -26.32 -32.86
C ALA A 567 16.20 -27.64 -32.66
N LEU A 568 15.58 -27.80 -31.48
CA LEU A 568 14.85 -28.99 -31.08
C LEU A 568 13.73 -28.63 -30.08
N VAL A 569 12.57 -29.27 -30.24
CA VAL A 569 11.50 -29.33 -29.24
C VAL A 569 11.47 -30.75 -28.66
N VAL A 570 11.52 -30.86 -27.34
CA VAL A 570 11.42 -32.13 -26.62
C VAL A 570 10.12 -32.11 -25.82
N SER A 571 9.25 -33.10 -26.06
CA SER A 571 8.00 -33.30 -25.28
C SER A 571 8.07 -34.57 -24.45
N ALA A 572 7.16 -34.78 -23.49
CA ALA A 572 7.16 -36.00 -22.68
C ALA A 572 7.01 -37.26 -23.56
N GLU A 573 6.11 -37.19 -24.56
CA GLU A 573 5.89 -38.25 -25.55
C GLU A 573 5.89 -37.72 -26.98
N ASN A 574 6.05 -38.63 -27.97
CA ASN A 574 6.01 -38.26 -29.40
C ASN A 574 4.64 -37.71 -29.84
N THR A 575 3.55 -38.19 -29.22
CA THR A 575 2.18 -37.75 -29.50
C THR A 575 1.96 -36.28 -29.16
N GLU A 576 2.60 -35.78 -28.10
CA GLU A 576 2.57 -34.37 -27.71
C GLU A 576 3.51 -33.49 -28.54
N ALA A 577 4.52 -34.11 -29.17
CA ALA A 577 5.49 -33.44 -30.02
C ALA A 577 4.91 -33.06 -31.39
N GLU A 578 3.99 -33.87 -31.95
CA GLU A 578 3.42 -33.68 -33.30
C GLU A 578 2.67 -32.34 -33.48
N PRO A 579 1.78 -31.90 -32.58
CA PRO A 579 1.06 -30.62 -32.72
C PRO A 579 1.98 -29.38 -32.69
N LEU A 580 3.18 -29.52 -32.13
CA LEU A 580 4.17 -28.45 -32.01
C LEU A 580 5.15 -28.39 -33.18
N ALA A 581 5.07 -29.34 -34.13
CA ALA A 581 5.94 -29.35 -35.29
C ALA A 581 5.74 -28.10 -36.16
N LEU A 582 6.85 -27.46 -36.52
CA LEU A 582 6.92 -26.25 -37.35
C LEU A 582 7.95 -26.46 -38.47
N PRO A 583 7.77 -25.84 -39.65
CA PRO A 583 8.75 -25.95 -40.73
C PRO A 583 10.15 -25.51 -40.28
N GLY A 584 11.12 -26.42 -40.34
CA GLY A 584 12.51 -26.16 -39.93
C GLY A 584 12.83 -26.42 -38.46
N ILE A 585 11.82 -26.68 -37.61
CA ILE A 585 12.00 -26.98 -36.19
C ILE A 585 11.61 -28.44 -35.95
N ARG A 586 12.56 -29.25 -35.47
CA ARG A 586 12.30 -30.67 -35.16
C ARG A 586 11.65 -30.81 -33.79
N SER A 587 10.68 -31.71 -33.68
CA SER A 587 9.96 -32.01 -32.45
C SER A 587 10.01 -33.52 -32.18
N VAL A 588 10.41 -33.92 -30.98
CA VAL A 588 10.60 -35.33 -30.59
C VAL A 588 10.13 -35.57 -29.15
N GLY A 589 9.79 -36.81 -28.82
CA GLY A 589 9.57 -37.24 -27.45
C GLY A 589 10.89 -37.43 -26.68
N SER A 590 10.83 -37.25 -25.36
CA SER A 590 11.94 -37.49 -24.43
C SER A 590 12.39 -38.96 -24.50
N PRO A 591 13.70 -39.25 -24.49
CA PRO A 591 14.18 -40.63 -24.53
C PRO A 591 13.86 -41.35 -23.21
N ARG A 592 13.08 -42.44 -23.27
CA ARG A 592 12.73 -43.26 -22.09
C ARG A 592 13.92 -44.07 -21.56
N GLU A 593 14.75 -44.58 -22.45
CA GLU A 593 16.03 -45.24 -22.15
C GLU A 593 17.05 -44.78 -23.20
N VAL A 594 18.22 -44.33 -22.75
CA VAL A 594 19.35 -44.06 -23.65
C VAL A 594 20.22 -45.32 -23.62
N GLU A 595 20.38 -46.01 -24.75
CA GLU A 595 21.29 -47.16 -24.83
C GLU A 595 22.69 -46.72 -24.36
N GLU A 596 23.30 -47.48 -23.44
CA GLU A 596 24.72 -47.37 -23.07
C GLU A 596 25.56 -47.61 -24.32
N SER A 597 25.70 -46.57 -25.13
CA SER A 597 26.53 -46.59 -26.30
C SER A 597 27.96 -46.54 -25.76
N GLY A 598 28.65 -47.68 -25.82
CA GLY A 598 30.08 -47.83 -25.52
C GLY A 598 31.01 -47.07 -26.48
N GLY A 599 30.59 -45.86 -26.90
CA GLY A 599 31.30 -44.94 -27.78
C GLY A 599 32.19 -43.98 -27.01
N SER A 600 33.22 -43.47 -27.69
CA SER A 600 34.26 -42.58 -27.18
C SER A 600 33.74 -41.47 -26.25
N ALA A 601 34.52 -41.11 -25.23
CA ALA A 601 34.28 -39.94 -24.38
C ALA A 601 33.98 -38.71 -25.23
N LEU A 602 32.71 -38.30 -25.29
CA LEU A 602 32.31 -37.04 -25.89
C LEU A 602 32.85 -35.92 -25.00
N SER A 603 33.66 -35.04 -25.58
CA SER A 603 34.15 -33.84 -24.91
C SER A 603 33.11 -32.75 -25.11
N PHE A 604 32.32 -32.48 -24.07
CA PHE A 604 31.40 -31.35 -24.06
C PHE A 604 32.16 -30.02 -23.88
N PRO A 605 31.65 -28.90 -24.42
CA PRO A 605 32.28 -27.60 -24.23
C PRO A 605 32.17 -27.15 -22.77
N GLU A 606 33.18 -26.42 -22.30
CA GLU A 606 33.07 -25.68 -21.03
C GLU A 606 32.16 -24.45 -21.25
N LEU A 607 31.22 -24.25 -20.34
CA LEU A 607 30.26 -23.14 -20.38
C LEU A 607 30.96 -21.83 -20.02
N ASP A 608 30.74 -20.80 -20.83
CA ASP A 608 31.11 -19.42 -20.51
C ASP A 608 29.97 -18.75 -19.74
N LEU A 609 30.28 -17.83 -18.82
CA LEU A 609 29.25 -17.07 -18.12
C LEU A 609 28.43 -16.16 -19.04
N GLY A 610 28.97 -15.76 -20.20
CA GLY A 610 28.25 -15.04 -21.25
C GLY A 610 27.39 -15.93 -22.17
N ASP A 611 27.44 -17.26 -22.03
CA ASP A 611 26.51 -18.14 -22.74
C ASP A 611 25.09 -17.97 -22.19
N VAL A 612 24.08 -18.11 -23.06
CA VAL A 612 22.67 -18.05 -22.65
C VAL A 612 22.34 -19.30 -21.85
N ALA A 613 21.85 -19.11 -20.62
CA ALA A 613 21.39 -20.20 -19.76
C ALA A 613 19.97 -20.62 -20.16
N TYR A 614 19.07 -19.65 -20.34
CA TYR A 614 17.68 -19.92 -20.67
C TYR A 614 16.95 -18.73 -21.31
N LEU A 615 15.81 -19.05 -21.93
CA LEU A 615 14.82 -18.08 -22.39
C LEU A 615 13.50 -18.32 -21.67
N LEU A 616 12.91 -17.25 -21.14
CA LEU A 616 11.56 -17.27 -20.56
C LEU A 616 10.66 -16.27 -21.28
N TYR A 617 9.46 -16.69 -21.65
CA TYR A 617 8.50 -15.84 -22.32
C TYR A 617 7.52 -15.22 -21.34
N THR A 618 7.42 -13.90 -21.36
CA THR A 618 6.43 -13.13 -20.60
C THR A 618 5.36 -12.56 -21.54
N SER A 619 4.21 -12.13 -21.00
CA SER A 619 3.24 -11.34 -21.76
C SER A 619 3.87 -10.03 -22.24
N GLY A 620 3.48 -9.55 -23.42
CA GLY A 620 4.06 -8.34 -24.02
C GLY A 620 3.03 -7.24 -24.28
N SER A 621 3.41 -5.99 -24.00
CA SER A 621 2.59 -4.79 -24.22
C SER A 621 2.12 -4.58 -25.67
N THR A 622 2.77 -5.19 -26.66
CA THR A 622 2.37 -5.16 -28.07
C THR A 622 1.33 -6.23 -28.44
N GLY A 623 0.92 -7.05 -27.47
CA GLY A 623 0.01 -8.17 -27.64
C GLY A 623 0.66 -9.49 -28.09
N ALA A 624 1.99 -9.55 -28.17
CA ALA A 624 2.75 -10.76 -28.46
C ALA A 624 3.70 -11.12 -27.29
N PRO A 625 3.84 -12.40 -26.92
CA PRO A 625 4.80 -12.84 -25.90
C PRO A 625 6.24 -12.43 -26.25
N LYS A 626 7.02 -12.02 -25.24
CA LYS A 626 8.42 -11.58 -25.41
C LYS A 626 9.37 -12.53 -24.69
N GLY A 627 10.37 -13.04 -25.40
CA GLY A 627 11.41 -13.91 -24.82
C GLY A 627 12.51 -13.10 -24.14
N VAL A 628 12.63 -13.21 -22.81
CA VAL A 628 13.73 -12.64 -22.01
C VAL A 628 14.93 -13.58 -22.05
N VAL A 629 16.09 -13.05 -22.42
CA VAL A 629 17.33 -13.82 -22.59
C VAL A 629 18.22 -13.69 -21.36
N ILE A 630 18.41 -14.79 -20.63
CA ILE A 630 19.23 -14.84 -19.41
C ILE A 630 20.51 -15.63 -19.65
N GLU A 631 21.64 -15.05 -19.24
CA GLU A 631 22.97 -15.64 -19.32
C GLU A 631 23.36 -16.39 -18.03
N HIS A 632 24.32 -17.30 -18.14
CA HIS A 632 24.83 -18.06 -17.00
C HIS A 632 25.40 -17.17 -15.88
N GLY A 633 26.04 -16.05 -16.23
CA GLY A 633 26.57 -15.10 -15.26
C GLY A 633 25.48 -14.41 -14.44
N GLN A 634 24.37 -14.04 -15.08
CA GLN A 634 23.21 -13.42 -14.41
C GLN A 634 22.55 -14.41 -13.45
N LEU A 635 22.37 -15.65 -13.88
CA LEU A 635 21.84 -16.72 -13.03
C LEU A 635 22.77 -17.06 -11.86
N LEU A 636 24.07 -17.16 -12.12
CA LEU A 636 25.08 -17.40 -11.08
C LEU A 636 25.04 -16.29 -10.02
N ASN A 637 25.01 -15.03 -10.45
CA ASN A 637 24.91 -13.90 -9.55
C ASN A 637 23.65 -14.01 -8.68
N TYR A 638 22.49 -14.24 -9.31
CA TYR A 638 21.24 -14.39 -8.59
C TYR A 638 21.31 -15.47 -7.50
N VAL A 639 21.74 -16.69 -7.85
CA VAL A 639 21.73 -17.82 -6.91
C VAL A 639 22.71 -17.60 -5.76
N ALA A 640 23.91 -17.09 -6.04
CA ALA A 640 24.90 -16.79 -5.02
C ALA A 640 24.45 -15.64 -4.10
N SER A 641 23.91 -14.57 -4.68
CA SER A 641 23.41 -13.41 -3.97
C SER A 641 22.18 -13.73 -3.10
N ALA A 642 21.20 -14.44 -3.65
CA ALA A 642 20.02 -14.91 -2.92
C ALA A 642 20.42 -15.84 -1.76
N THR A 643 21.37 -16.75 -2.01
CA THR A 643 21.91 -17.64 -0.97
C THR A 643 22.52 -16.85 0.18
N LYS A 644 23.31 -15.82 -0.11
CA LYS A 644 23.94 -14.97 0.92
C LYS A 644 22.90 -14.11 1.66
N ALA A 645 21.98 -13.48 0.95
CA ALA A 645 21.03 -12.53 1.52
C ALA A 645 19.98 -13.19 2.42
N MET A 646 19.48 -14.38 2.04
CA MET A 646 18.44 -15.12 2.78
C MET A 646 18.99 -16.31 3.58
N GLY A 647 20.31 -16.52 3.58
CA GLY A 647 20.94 -17.64 4.31
C GLY A 647 20.56 -19.02 3.78
N LEU A 648 20.31 -19.17 2.48
CA LEU A 648 19.69 -20.38 1.91
C LEU A 648 20.56 -21.65 2.00
N SER A 649 21.86 -21.52 2.25
CA SER A 649 22.79 -22.66 2.30
C SER A 649 22.52 -23.64 3.45
N VAL A 650 21.75 -23.23 4.46
CA VAL A 650 21.33 -24.13 5.55
C VAL A 650 20.14 -25.00 5.19
N CYS A 651 19.38 -24.64 4.15
CA CYS A 651 18.20 -25.37 3.71
C CYS A 651 18.62 -26.65 2.97
N GLN A 652 18.08 -27.80 3.37
CA GLN A 652 18.48 -29.10 2.85
C GLN A 652 17.42 -29.73 1.93
N ARG A 653 16.16 -29.30 2.02
CA ARG A 653 15.00 -29.97 1.40
C ARG A 653 14.01 -28.94 0.87
N TRP A 654 14.19 -28.60 -0.40
CA TRP A 654 13.36 -27.62 -1.10
C TRP A 654 12.16 -28.28 -1.77
N ALA A 655 10.99 -27.64 -1.69
CA ALA A 655 9.86 -28.03 -2.52
C ALA A 655 9.86 -27.28 -3.86
N LEU A 656 9.71 -28.01 -4.96
CA LEU A 656 9.40 -27.46 -6.28
C LEU A 656 7.90 -27.61 -6.55
N THR A 657 7.16 -26.51 -6.41
CA THR A 657 5.69 -26.49 -6.52
C THR A 657 5.15 -25.72 -7.73
N GLY A 658 5.97 -24.84 -8.33
CA GLY A 658 5.62 -24.03 -9.49
C GLY A 658 6.06 -24.61 -10.83
N SER A 659 5.60 -24.01 -11.92
CA SER A 659 6.08 -24.26 -13.28
C SER A 659 7.47 -23.64 -13.49
N LEU A 660 8.34 -24.33 -14.24
CA LEU A 660 9.64 -23.81 -14.66
C LEU A 660 9.56 -22.98 -15.96
N ALA A 661 8.36 -22.84 -16.55
CA ALA A 661 8.09 -21.88 -17.62
C ALA A 661 8.02 -20.42 -17.12
N THR A 662 8.07 -20.23 -15.80
CA THR A 662 8.28 -18.94 -15.13
C THR A 662 9.55 -19.02 -14.28
N ASP A 663 10.14 -17.88 -13.97
CA ASP A 663 11.39 -17.79 -13.23
C ASP A 663 11.24 -18.02 -11.72
N LEU A 664 10.02 -17.98 -11.17
CA LEU A 664 9.76 -18.19 -9.74
C LEU A 664 10.27 -19.55 -9.25
N GLY A 665 10.13 -20.61 -10.05
CA GLY A 665 10.64 -21.94 -9.72
C GLY A 665 12.16 -22.05 -9.68
N ASN A 666 12.89 -21.11 -10.30
CA ASN A 666 14.35 -21.11 -10.35
C ASN A 666 14.98 -20.88 -8.97
N THR A 667 14.32 -20.12 -8.08
CA THR A 667 14.78 -19.96 -6.68
C THR A 667 14.85 -21.32 -5.98
N ALA A 668 13.82 -22.16 -6.12
CA ALA A 668 13.79 -23.46 -5.49
C ALA A 668 14.77 -24.43 -6.15
N LEU A 669 14.72 -24.54 -7.48
CA LEU A 669 15.55 -25.48 -8.24
C LEU A 669 17.05 -25.20 -8.04
N PHE A 670 17.48 -23.97 -8.33
CA PHE A 670 18.90 -23.64 -8.26
C PHE A 670 19.35 -23.29 -6.86
N GLY A 671 18.48 -22.75 -6.00
CA GLY A 671 18.78 -22.60 -4.57
C GLY A 671 19.09 -23.93 -3.89
N ALA A 672 18.40 -25.02 -4.28
CA ALA A 672 18.70 -26.36 -3.80
C ALA A 672 20.01 -26.91 -4.39
N LEU A 673 20.06 -27.07 -5.72
CA LEU A 673 21.12 -27.84 -6.36
C LEU A 673 22.48 -27.15 -6.30
N PHE A 674 22.52 -25.81 -6.33
CA PHE A 674 23.77 -25.04 -6.16
C PHE A 674 24.38 -25.25 -4.77
N ASN A 675 23.55 -25.36 -3.74
CA ASN A 675 23.97 -25.53 -2.34
C ASN A 675 24.17 -26.99 -1.92
N GLY A 676 24.04 -27.96 -2.83
CA GLY A 676 24.20 -29.39 -2.51
C GLY A 676 22.97 -30.01 -1.82
N ALA A 677 21.85 -29.31 -1.84
CA ALA A 677 20.61 -29.71 -1.19
C ALA A 677 19.69 -30.54 -2.11
N ARG A 678 18.67 -31.16 -1.51
CA ARG A 678 17.68 -31.97 -2.20
C ARG A 678 16.53 -31.11 -2.71
N ILE A 679 16.17 -31.26 -3.98
CA ILE A 679 14.92 -30.74 -4.53
C ILE A 679 13.85 -31.85 -4.53
N VAL A 680 12.70 -31.57 -3.93
CA VAL A 680 11.55 -32.47 -3.85
C VAL A 680 10.46 -31.93 -4.77
N ILE A 681 10.10 -32.70 -5.78
CA ILE A 681 9.11 -32.33 -6.79
C ILE A 681 7.72 -32.70 -6.29
N ALA A 682 6.87 -31.69 -6.06
CA ALA A 682 5.47 -31.91 -5.72
C ALA A 682 4.73 -32.50 -6.93
N ALA A 683 3.96 -33.56 -6.73
CA ALA A 683 3.04 -34.08 -7.73
C ALA A 683 1.81 -33.17 -7.85
N PRO A 684 1.02 -33.27 -8.94
CA PRO A 684 -0.26 -32.56 -9.05
C PRO A 684 -1.19 -32.82 -7.86
N ASP A 685 -1.29 -34.08 -7.42
CA ASP A 685 -2.14 -34.50 -6.29
C ASP A 685 -1.70 -33.87 -4.96
N ASP A 686 -0.39 -33.61 -4.77
CA ASP A 686 0.12 -32.94 -3.57
C ASP A 686 -0.35 -31.48 -3.46
N MET A 687 -0.78 -30.88 -4.57
CA MET A 687 -1.20 -29.48 -4.69
C MET A 687 -2.73 -29.33 -4.84
N GLN A 688 -3.48 -30.42 -4.69
CA GLN A 688 -4.93 -30.47 -4.93
C GLN A 688 -5.73 -29.65 -3.91
N ASP A 689 -5.35 -29.71 -2.64
CA ASP A 689 -5.94 -28.95 -1.54
C ASP A 689 -4.95 -28.81 -0.37
N GLY A 690 -5.35 -28.04 0.64
CA GLY A 690 -4.48 -27.75 1.78
C GLY A 690 -4.13 -28.95 2.66
N ASP A 691 -4.97 -29.99 2.75
CA ASP A 691 -4.64 -31.19 3.54
C ASP A 691 -3.61 -32.06 2.80
N HIS A 692 -3.75 -32.21 1.48
CA HIS A 692 -2.76 -32.88 0.62
C HIS A 692 -1.41 -32.16 0.68
N PHE A 693 -1.43 -30.84 0.56
CA PHE A 693 -0.21 -30.04 0.66
C PHE A 693 0.43 -30.15 2.05
N ALA A 694 -0.35 -30.08 3.12
CA ALA A 694 0.16 -30.26 4.48
C ALA A 694 0.77 -31.66 4.68
N HIS A 695 0.17 -32.70 4.08
CA HIS A 695 0.73 -34.05 4.08
C HIS A 695 2.07 -34.11 3.35
N PHE A 696 2.15 -33.56 2.12
CA PHE A 696 3.38 -33.48 1.34
C PHE A 696 4.51 -32.78 2.12
N MET A 697 4.23 -31.60 2.67
CA MET A 697 5.18 -30.81 3.45
C MET A 697 5.73 -31.60 4.65
N SER A 698 4.86 -32.35 5.34
CA SER A 698 5.24 -33.16 6.50
C SER A 698 5.95 -34.46 6.14
N ALA A 699 5.49 -35.16 5.10
CA ALA A 699 6.03 -36.46 4.70
C ALA A 699 7.43 -36.32 4.09
N ALA A 700 7.65 -35.25 3.32
CA ALA A 700 8.93 -34.96 2.70
C ALA A 700 9.89 -34.15 3.60
N ASP A 701 9.43 -33.68 4.77
CA ASP A 701 10.19 -32.82 5.71
C ASP A 701 10.75 -31.58 5.01
N ILE A 702 9.87 -30.83 4.33
CA ILE A 702 10.27 -29.65 3.54
C ILE A 702 10.71 -28.52 4.48
N ASP A 703 11.92 -28.00 4.28
CA ASP A 703 12.46 -26.90 5.08
C ASP A 703 12.53 -25.56 4.34
N ALA A 704 12.41 -25.55 3.01
CA ALA A 704 12.36 -24.35 2.20
C ALA A 704 11.30 -24.39 1.08
N LEU A 705 10.56 -23.29 0.92
CA LEU A 705 9.54 -23.11 -0.12
C LEU A 705 9.61 -21.69 -0.71
N LYS A 706 9.55 -21.60 -2.05
CA LYS A 706 9.24 -20.37 -2.78
C LYS A 706 7.83 -20.50 -3.37
N ILE A 707 6.94 -19.57 -3.02
CA ILE A 707 5.54 -19.60 -3.50
C ILE A 707 4.96 -18.18 -3.58
N VAL A 708 3.93 -18.01 -4.40
CA VAL A 708 3.17 -16.75 -4.47
C VAL A 708 2.18 -16.65 -3.29
N PRO A 709 1.94 -15.46 -2.73
CA PRO A 709 1.02 -15.26 -1.60
C PRO A 709 -0.36 -15.91 -1.78
N SER A 710 -1.04 -15.64 -2.91
CA SER A 710 -2.40 -16.14 -3.16
C SER A 710 -2.50 -17.67 -3.17
N HIS A 711 -1.50 -18.33 -3.74
CA HIS A 711 -1.44 -19.80 -3.77
C HIS A 711 -1.19 -20.36 -2.36
N LEU A 712 -0.32 -19.73 -1.57
CA LEU A 712 -0.12 -20.15 -0.18
C LEU A 712 -1.40 -19.98 0.64
N GLU A 713 -2.12 -18.86 0.51
CA GLU A 713 -3.40 -18.64 1.21
C GLU A 713 -4.39 -19.79 0.94
N ALA A 714 -4.55 -20.20 -0.32
CA ALA A 714 -5.42 -21.31 -0.68
C ALA A 714 -5.00 -22.65 -0.05
N LEU A 715 -3.70 -22.92 0.04
CA LEU A 715 -3.16 -24.16 0.59
C LEU A 715 -3.12 -24.20 2.13
N LEU A 716 -3.26 -23.06 2.80
CA LEU A 716 -3.35 -22.99 4.25
C LEU A 716 -4.77 -23.21 4.79
N GLU A 717 -5.78 -23.29 3.91
CA GLU A 717 -7.15 -23.64 4.29
C GLU A 717 -7.33 -25.15 4.51
N CYS A 718 -6.79 -25.64 5.63
CA CYS A 718 -6.88 -27.05 6.01
C CYS A 718 -6.94 -27.24 7.54
N GLU A 719 -7.14 -28.48 8.00
CA GLU A 719 -7.28 -28.74 9.45
C GLU A 719 -5.95 -28.58 10.21
N ALA A 720 -4.84 -28.97 9.57
CA ALA A 720 -3.52 -28.99 10.19
C ALA A 720 -2.46 -28.40 9.24
N PRO A 721 -2.48 -27.08 9.00
CA PRO A 721 -1.55 -26.43 8.06
C PRO A 721 -0.10 -26.61 8.50
N ARG A 722 0.78 -26.74 7.50
CA ARG A 722 2.22 -26.89 7.67
C ARG A 722 2.97 -25.84 6.87
N LEU A 723 3.94 -25.21 7.52
CA LEU A 723 4.84 -24.24 6.91
C LEU A 723 6.28 -24.72 7.05
N PRO A 724 7.16 -24.39 6.07
CA PRO A 724 8.57 -24.71 6.15
C PRO A 724 9.29 -23.79 7.15
N LYS A 725 10.56 -24.12 7.45
CA LYS A 725 11.42 -23.23 8.25
C LYS A 725 11.72 -21.92 7.52
N THR A 726 11.94 -21.99 6.21
CA THR A 726 12.23 -20.84 5.36
C THR A 726 11.15 -20.72 4.29
N LEU A 727 10.39 -19.62 4.34
CA LEU A 727 9.33 -19.32 3.39
C LEU A 727 9.70 -18.05 2.61
N ILE A 728 9.73 -18.15 1.30
CA ILE A 728 10.00 -17.02 0.42
C ILE A 728 8.72 -16.73 -0.36
N LEU A 729 8.16 -15.55 -0.16
CA LEU A 729 7.03 -15.02 -0.92
C LEU A 729 7.54 -14.11 -2.03
N GLY A 730 6.84 -14.07 -3.17
CA GLY A 730 7.16 -13.12 -4.24
C GLY A 730 6.26 -13.31 -5.45
N GLY A 731 6.34 -12.35 -6.38
CA GLY A 731 5.46 -12.29 -7.54
C GLY A 731 4.17 -11.48 -7.31
N GLU A 732 3.74 -11.32 -6.05
CA GLU A 732 2.55 -10.55 -5.67
C GLU A 732 2.76 -9.81 -4.35
N VAL A 733 1.87 -8.85 -4.07
CA VAL A 733 1.78 -8.21 -2.76
C VAL A 733 1.24 -9.22 -1.76
N THR A 734 1.87 -9.30 -0.59
CA THR A 734 1.44 -10.17 0.51
C THR A 734 0.36 -9.49 1.34
N SER A 735 -0.73 -10.20 1.65
CA SER A 735 -1.84 -9.67 2.46
C SER A 735 -1.52 -9.72 3.97
N SER A 736 -2.06 -8.79 4.74
CA SER A 736 -1.97 -8.81 6.22
C SER A 736 -2.65 -10.05 6.82
N ALA A 737 -3.71 -10.54 6.17
CA ALA A 737 -4.41 -11.76 6.56
C ALA A 737 -3.52 -13.01 6.45
N LEU A 738 -2.71 -13.10 5.38
CA LEU A 738 -1.74 -14.18 5.23
C LEU A 738 -0.63 -14.08 6.27
N LEU A 739 -0.08 -12.88 6.52
CA LEU A 739 0.96 -12.68 7.53
C LEU A 739 0.47 -13.08 8.92
N SER A 740 -0.74 -12.67 9.29
CA SER A 740 -1.40 -13.07 10.54
C SER A 740 -1.60 -14.58 10.62
N SER A 741 -1.96 -15.21 9.50
CA SER A 741 -2.12 -16.67 9.43
C SER A 741 -0.78 -17.39 9.61
N ILE A 742 0.28 -16.93 8.96
CA ILE A 742 1.64 -17.47 9.12
C ILE A 742 2.10 -17.32 10.57
N ALA A 743 1.95 -16.14 11.18
CA ALA A 743 2.32 -15.88 12.57
C ALA A 743 1.59 -16.81 13.55
N ARG A 744 0.34 -17.17 13.28
CA ARG A 744 -0.44 -18.11 14.09
C ARG A 744 0.01 -19.57 13.91
N ILE A 745 0.38 -19.96 12.70
CA ILE A 745 0.72 -21.35 12.34
C ILE A 745 2.16 -21.69 12.75
N SER A 746 3.11 -20.81 12.43
CA SER A 746 4.55 -21.00 12.68
C SER A 746 5.21 -19.64 12.95
N PRO A 747 5.19 -19.16 14.21
CA PRO A 747 5.87 -17.91 14.62
C PRO A 747 7.38 -17.91 14.35
N GLU A 748 8.00 -19.09 14.30
CA GLU A 748 9.43 -19.29 14.04
C GLU A 748 9.80 -19.33 12.56
N CYS A 749 8.82 -19.29 11.65
CA CYS A 749 9.06 -19.31 10.21
C CYS A 749 9.88 -18.10 9.78
N GLN A 750 11.02 -18.34 9.11
CA GLN A 750 11.82 -17.30 8.48
C GLN A 750 11.15 -16.90 7.17
N LEU A 751 10.47 -15.75 7.20
CA LEU A 751 9.70 -15.25 6.08
C LEU A 751 10.46 -14.17 5.31
N TYR A 752 10.53 -14.30 3.99
CA TYR A 752 11.16 -13.34 3.10
C TYR A 752 10.17 -12.85 2.03
N ASN A 753 9.98 -11.53 1.94
CA ASN A 753 9.33 -10.90 0.80
C ASN A 753 10.37 -10.62 -0.28
N HIS A 754 10.22 -11.19 -1.47
CA HIS A 754 11.25 -11.16 -2.51
C HIS A 754 10.68 -10.65 -3.82
N TYR A 755 11.34 -9.64 -4.39
CA TYR A 755 10.90 -8.90 -5.56
C TYR A 755 11.95 -8.88 -6.67
N GLY A 756 11.49 -9.10 -7.88
CA GLY A 756 12.09 -8.57 -9.10
C GLY A 756 11.38 -9.11 -10.35
N PRO A 757 11.51 -8.41 -11.48
CA PRO A 757 10.99 -8.86 -12.76
C PRO A 757 11.94 -9.89 -13.41
N THR A 758 11.43 -10.62 -14.39
CA THR A 758 12.22 -11.60 -15.16
C THR A 758 13.44 -11.01 -15.85
N GLU A 759 13.33 -9.75 -16.28
CA GLU A 759 14.39 -8.98 -16.92
C GLU A 759 15.55 -8.62 -15.99
N ALA A 760 15.39 -8.81 -14.68
CA ALA A 760 16.44 -8.67 -13.67
C ALA A 760 16.76 -10.01 -12.97
N THR A 761 16.46 -11.13 -13.65
CA THR A 761 16.75 -12.51 -13.23
C THR A 761 16.13 -12.87 -11.88
N VAL A 762 14.87 -13.30 -11.88
CA VAL A 762 14.11 -13.84 -10.74
C VAL A 762 13.81 -12.83 -9.62
N GLY A 763 14.83 -12.19 -9.04
CA GLY A 763 14.65 -11.15 -8.05
C GLY A 763 15.93 -10.45 -7.63
N VAL A 764 15.79 -9.19 -7.27
CA VAL A 764 16.90 -8.27 -6.97
C VAL A 764 16.82 -7.70 -5.57
N MET A 765 15.64 -7.70 -4.96
CA MET A 765 15.42 -7.13 -3.63
C MET A 765 14.68 -8.11 -2.75
N VAL A 766 14.98 -8.05 -1.46
CA VAL A 766 14.38 -8.88 -0.43
C VAL A 766 14.11 -8.05 0.82
N HIS A 767 13.14 -8.46 1.60
CA HIS A 767 12.90 -7.99 2.95
C HIS A 767 12.67 -9.19 3.86
N SER A 768 13.40 -9.23 4.97
CA SER A 768 13.22 -10.23 6.02
C SER A 768 12.04 -9.81 6.87
N VAL A 769 10.93 -10.51 6.75
CA VAL A 769 9.66 -10.15 7.39
C VAL A 769 9.70 -10.53 8.87
N SER A 770 9.45 -9.54 9.71
CA SER A 770 9.25 -9.66 11.14
C SER A 770 7.76 -9.82 11.43
N LEU A 771 7.29 -11.04 11.68
CA LEU A 771 5.87 -11.32 11.97
C LEU A 771 5.31 -10.58 13.21
N ALA A 772 6.18 -9.98 14.03
CA ALA A 772 5.78 -9.15 15.16
C ALA A 772 5.66 -7.66 14.83
N GLN A 773 6.26 -7.19 13.73
CA GLN A 773 6.34 -5.77 13.37
C GLN A 773 5.69 -5.48 12.01
N ASP A 774 5.66 -6.45 11.11
CA ASP A 774 5.17 -6.33 9.74
C ASP A 774 3.77 -6.93 9.64
N VAL A 775 2.82 -6.29 10.34
CA VAL A 775 1.45 -6.81 10.49
C VAL A 775 0.45 -6.17 9.54
N GLU A 776 0.75 -4.96 9.03
CA GLU A 776 -0.16 -4.21 8.15
C GLU A 776 0.54 -3.52 6.97
N GLY A 777 -0.18 -3.45 5.84
CA GLY A 777 0.25 -2.76 4.63
C GLY A 777 1.16 -3.59 3.71
N PRO A 778 1.50 -3.05 2.51
CA PRO A 778 2.43 -3.71 1.60
C PRO A 778 3.84 -3.73 2.19
N LEU A 779 4.41 -4.93 2.29
CA LEU A 779 5.75 -5.16 2.81
C LEU A 779 6.80 -4.35 2.03
N PRO A 780 7.75 -3.68 2.73
CA PRO A 780 8.82 -2.95 2.06
C PRO A 780 9.83 -3.90 1.41
N LEU A 781 10.78 -3.33 0.68
CA LEU A 781 11.93 -3.99 0.08
C LEU A 781 13.19 -3.30 0.60
N THR A 782 13.68 -3.75 1.76
CA THR A 782 14.71 -3.05 2.52
C THR A 782 16.14 -3.48 2.18
N GLN A 783 16.32 -4.62 1.52
CA GLN A 783 17.63 -5.16 1.21
C GLN A 783 17.77 -5.46 -0.28
N LEU A 784 18.89 -5.00 -0.84
CA LEU A 784 19.29 -5.28 -2.21
C LEU A 784 20.18 -6.53 -2.24
N LEU A 785 20.02 -7.35 -3.26
CA LEU A 785 20.94 -8.46 -3.53
C LEU A 785 22.32 -7.94 -3.95
N PRO A 786 23.42 -8.63 -3.60
CA PRO A 786 24.75 -8.24 -4.05
C PRO A 786 24.90 -8.13 -5.57
N ASN A 787 25.71 -7.16 -5.99
CA ASN A 787 25.96 -6.76 -7.37
C ASN A 787 24.73 -6.22 -8.14
N CYS A 788 23.62 -5.94 -7.46
CA CYS A 788 22.45 -5.25 -8.01
C CYS A 788 22.43 -3.79 -7.58
N ARG A 789 21.71 -2.96 -8.34
CA ARG A 789 21.37 -1.56 -8.02
C ARG A 789 19.88 -1.32 -8.26
N TYR A 790 19.29 -0.38 -7.52
CA TYR A 790 17.97 0.18 -7.84
C TYR A 790 18.06 1.69 -7.96
N ARG A 791 17.16 2.31 -8.72
CA ARG A 791 16.96 3.76 -8.78
C ARG A 791 15.46 4.05 -8.77
N VAL A 792 15.05 5.10 -8.08
CA VAL A 792 13.67 5.62 -8.19
C VAL A 792 13.76 6.98 -8.88
N LEU A 793 13.27 7.06 -10.11
CA LEU A 793 13.48 8.20 -11.01
C LEU A 793 12.17 8.91 -11.37
N ASP A 794 12.26 10.21 -11.59
CA ASP A 794 11.17 11.00 -12.19
C ASP A 794 11.13 10.82 -13.73
N ASP A 795 10.15 11.44 -14.39
CA ASP A 795 9.99 11.40 -15.85
C ASP A 795 11.18 11.99 -16.63
N ASN A 796 12.04 12.76 -15.96
CA ASN A 796 13.25 13.36 -16.53
C ASN A 796 14.53 12.55 -16.20
N LEU A 797 14.38 11.35 -15.64
CA LEU A 797 15.46 10.47 -15.19
C LEU A 797 16.33 11.05 -14.06
N HIS A 798 15.80 11.98 -13.26
CA HIS A 798 16.45 12.43 -12.03
C HIS A 798 16.09 11.53 -10.86
N ALA A 799 17.05 11.29 -9.96
CA ALA A 799 16.78 10.59 -8.72
C ALA A 799 15.77 11.37 -7.87
N THR A 800 14.70 10.69 -7.47
CA THR A 800 13.67 11.23 -6.60
C THR A 800 14.17 11.31 -5.14
N PRO A 801 13.83 12.37 -4.40
CA PRO A 801 14.11 12.44 -2.97
C PRO A 801 13.47 11.29 -2.19
N THR A 802 14.02 10.97 -1.01
CA THR A 802 13.39 10.05 -0.05
C THR A 802 11.93 10.44 0.19
N GLY A 803 11.03 9.45 0.09
CA GLY A 803 9.59 9.66 0.24
C GLY A 803 8.84 10.09 -1.02
N ALA A 804 9.53 10.63 -2.02
CA ALA A 804 8.90 10.96 -3.29
C ALA A 804 8.64 9.70 -4.12
N VAL A 805 7.49 9.65 -4.77
CA VAL A 805 7.13 8.61 -5.71
C VAL A 805 7.86 8.84 -7.03
N GLY A 806 8.35 7.75 -7.62
CA GLY A 806 8.91 7.72 -8.96
C GLY A 806 8.86 6.32 -9.53
N GLU A 807 9.36 6.16 -10.75
CA GLU A 807 9.44 4.86 -11.38
C GLU A 807 10.71 4.11 -10.93
N LEU A 808 10.56 2.82 -10.64
CA LEU A 808 11.64 1.94 -10.22
C LEU A 808 12.43 1.44 -11.43
N TYR A 809 13.74 1.61 -11.39
CA TYR A 809 14.70 1.09 -12.35
C TYR A 809 15.68 0.15 -11.64
N LEU A 810 16.10 -0.90 -12.33
CA LEU A 810 17.00 -1.91 -11.79
C LEU A 810 18.27 -1.98 -12.63
N GLY A 811 19.41 -2.27 -12.01
CA GLY A 811 20.66 -2.46 -12.72
C GLY A 811 21.59 -3.48 -12.07
N GLY A 812 22.78 -3.61 -12.64
CA GLY A 812 23.84 -4.48 -12.13
C GLY A 812 23.86 -5.86 -12.78
N ALA A 813 24.57 -6.79 -12.15
CA ALA A 813 24.99 -8.06 -12.75
C ALA A 813 23.85 -9.04 -13.10
N GLN A 814 22.64 -8.81 -12.57
CA GLN A 814 21.47 -9.65 -12.83
C GLN A 814 20.59 -9.17 -13.99
N LEU A 815 20.92 -8.03 -14.62
CA LEU A 815 20.16 -7.57 -15.78
C LEU A 815 20.28 -8.57 -16.93
N ALA A 816 19.13 -8.93 -17.50
CA ALA A 816 19.04 -9.75 -18.70
C ALA A 816 19.87 -9.15 -19.85
N ARG A 817 20.24 -10.00 -20.81
CA ARG A 817 20.84 -9.51 -22.07
C ARG A 817 19.87 -8.56 -22.76
N GLY A 818 18.59 -8.92 -22.78
CA GLY A 818 17.49 -8.15 -23.36
C GLY A 818 16.35 -9.09 -23.81
N TYR A 819 15.48 -8.58 -24.67
CA TYR A 819 14.48 -9.40 -25.38
C TYR A 819 15.06 -9.98 -26.67
N LEU A 820 14.70 -11.21 -27.03
CA LEU A 820 15.28 -11.94 -28.17
C LEU A 820 15.13 -11.21 -29.52
N ASN A 821 13.91 -10.79 -29.87
CA ASN A 821 13.56 -10.17 -31.16
C ASN A 821 12.71 -8.89 -31.02
N SER A 822 12.67 -8.28 -29.84
CA SER A 822 11.87 -7.08 -29.55
C SER A 822 12.75 -5.86 -29.28
N ASP A 823 12.15 -4.68 -29.33
CA ASP A 823 12.87 -3.41 -29.09
C ASP A 823 13.45 -3.35 -27.67
N ALA A 824 14.67 -2.82 -27.56
CA ALA A 824 15.46 -2.69 -26.34
C ALA A 824 15.06 -1.46 -25.50
N SER A 825 13.95 -0.78 -25.83
CA SER A 825 13.51 0.46 -25.17
C SER A 825 13.26 0.36 -23.66
N ALA A 826 13.06 -0.85 -23.13
CA ALA A 826 12.97 -1.09 -21.69
C ALA A 826 14.34 -1.11 -20.96
N PHE A 827 15.44 -1.28 -21.70
CA PHE A 827 16.81 -1.25 -21.17
C PHE A 827 17.48 0.06 -21.60
N VAL A 828 17.49 1.04 -20.70
CA VAL A 828 18.03 2.39 -20.93
C VAL A 828 19.46 2.50 -20.41
N GLU A 829 20.20 3.52 -20.86
CA GLU A 829 21.51 3.82 -20.27
C GLU A 829 21.34 4.35 -18.84
N ASP A 830 22.23 3.97 -17.92
CA ASP A 830 22.26 4.55 -16.57
C ASP A 830 22.79 6.00 -16.66
N PRO A 831 21.98 7.02 -16.31
CA PRO A 831 22.43 8.42 -16.41
C PRO A 831 23.51 8.77 -15.37
N PHE A 832 23.75 7.93 -14.37
CA PHE A 832 24.71 8.15 -13.30
C PHE A 832 25.99 7.34 -13.48
N ILE A 833 25.96 6.24 -14.23
CA ILE A 833 27.11 5.36 -14.45
C ILE A 833 27.30 5.12 -15.96
N PRO A 834 28.30 5.76 -16.59
CA PRO A 834 28.54 5.62 -18.02
C PRO A 834 28.71 4.16 -18.44
N SER A 835 28.09 3.78 -19.55
CA SER A 835 28.14 2.42 -20.15
C SER A 835 27.45 1.31 -19.36
N GLU A 836 26.84 1.60 -18.21
CA GLU A 836 25.93 0.69 -17.53
C GLU A 836 24.49 0.86 -18.05
N ARG A 837 23.67 -0.16 -17.84
CA ARG A 837 22.25 -0.17 -18.25
C ARG A 837 21.34 -0.24 -17.03
N LEU A 838 20.16 0.33 -17.18
CA LEU A 838 19.03 0.18 -16.28
C LEU A 838 17.86 -0.47 -17.01
N TYR A 839 17.17 -1.40 -16.35
CA TYR A 839 15.88 -1.90 -16.76
C TYR A 839 14.77 -1.05 -16.13
N ARG A 840 13.92 -0.48 -16.98
CA ARG A 840 12.72 0.28 -16.62
C ARG A 840 11.59 -0.70 -16.27
N THR A 841 11.19 -0.76 -15.00
CA THR A 841 10.26 -1.81 -14.52
C THR A 841 8.78 -1.51 -14.79
N GLY A 842 8.41 -0.23 -14.93
CA GLY A 842 7.03 0.24 -14.89
C GLY A 842 6.37 0.17 -13.51
N ASP A 843 7.08 -0.27 -12.46
CA ASP A 843 6.60 -0.22 -11.08
C ASP A 843 6.88 1.16 -10.48
N LEU A 844 5.89 1.73 -9.78
CA LEU A 844 6.04 2.96 -9.00
C LEU A 844 6.49 2.62 -7.58
N ALA A 845 7.48 3.35 -7.08
CA ALA A 845 8.05 3.14 -5.77
C ALA A 845 8.43 4.47 -5.10
N CYS A 846 8.61 4.44 -3.78
CA CYS A 846 9.27 5.53 -3.05
C CYS A 846 10.44 4.97 -2.23
N VAL A 847 11.50 5.78 -2.06
CA VAL A 847 12.66 5.43 -1.24
C VAL A 847 12.35 5.67 0.22
N LEU A 848 12.67 4.69 1.09
CA LEU A 848 12.48 4.81 2.54
C LEU A 848 13.67 5.53 3.20
N PRO A 849 13.48 6.24 4.33
CA PRO A 849 14.57 6.93 5.04
C PRO A 849 15.72 6.01 5.46
N GLU A 850 15.39 4.79 5.89
CA GLU A 850 16.31 3.73 6.28
C GLU A 850 17.00 3.03 5.09
N GLY A 851 16.63 3.37 3.85
CA GLY A 851 17.08 2.71 2.63
C GLY A 851 16.13 1.61 2.16
N GLY A 852 16.32 1.17 0.93
CA GLY A 852 15.36 0.32 0.23
C GLY A 852 14.18 1.13 -0.33
N VAL A 853 13.12 0.40 -0.73
CA VAL A 853 11.95 1.01 -1.37
C VAL A 853 10.65 0.40 -0.89
N ARG A 854 9.56 1.15 -1.05
CA ARG A 854 8.19 0.63 -0.98
C ARG A 854 7.53 0.74 -2.34
N LEU A 855 6.91 -0.34 -2.79
CA LEU A 855 6.12 -0.35 -4.03
C LEU A 855 4.76 0.32 -3.77
N ILE A 856 4.39 1.24 -4.66
CA ILE A 856 3.14 2.01 -4.60
C ILE A 856 2.11 1.44 -5.57
N GLY A 857 2.57 0.99 -6.74
CA GLY A 857 1.69 0.49 -7.80
C GLY A 857 2.45 0.36 -9.11
N ARG A 858 1.74 0.52 -10.23
CA ARG A 858 2.33 0.54 -11.57
C ARG A 858 2.01 1.83 -12.30
N ALA A 859 2.96 2.26 -13.13
CA ALA A 859 2.81 3.41 -14.02
C ALA A 859 2.04 3.06 -15.31
N ASP A 860 1.95 1.76 -15.64
CA ASP A 860 1.25 1.22 -16.79
C ASP A 860 0.07 0.30 -16.39
N ASP A 861 -0.64 -0.21 -17.39
CA ASP A 861 -1.84 -1.05 -17.21
C ASP A 861 -1.52 -2.53 -16.87
N GLN A 862 -0.24 -2.88 -16.64
CA GLN A 862 0.14 -4.27 -16.41
C GLN A 862 -0.43 -4.80 -15.08
N ILE A 863 -0.93 -6.02 -15.12
CA ILE A 863 -1.59 -6.70 -14.01
C ILE A 863 -0.68 -7.81 -13.47
N LYS A 864 -0.60 -7.93 -12.15
CA LYS A 864 -0.11 -9.14 -11.46
C LYS A 864 -1.31 -9.85 -10.87
N LEU A 865 -1.63 -11.05 -11.38
CA LEU A 865 -2.77 -11.85 -10.94
C LEU A 865 -2.34 -13.31 -10.74
N ARG A 866 -2.44 -13.79 -9.51
CA ARG A 866 -2.14 -15.18 -9.10
C ARG A 866 -0.72 -15.62 -9.48
N GLY A 867 0.23 -14.68 -9.36
CA GLY A 867 1.62 -14.87 -9.75
C GLY A 867 1.92 -14.69 -11.25
N PHE A 868 0.90 -14.47 -12.07
CA PHE A 868 1.07 -14.24 -13.51
C PHE A 868 1.18 -12.76 -13.81
N ARG A 869 2.22 -12.41 -14.57
CA ARG A 869 2.36 -11.11 -15.23
C ARG A 869 1.45 -11.12 -16.46
N ILE A 870 0.46 -10.23 -16.48
CA ILE A 870 -0.55 -10.14 -17.53
C ILE A 870 -0.54 -8.73 -18.10
N GLU A 871 -0.42 -8.66 -19.42
CA GLU A 871 -0.62 -7.43 -20.19
C GLU A 871 -2.05 -7.43 -20.73
N PRO A 872 -2.96 -6.54 -20.28
CA PRO A 872 -4.32 -6.47 -20.80
C PRO A 872 -4.36 -6.36 -22.33
N ALA A 873 -3.41 -5.64 -22.92
CA ALA A 873 -3.26 -5.48 -24.35
C ALA A 873 -3.13 -6.81 -25.12
N GLU A 874 -2.53 -7.86 -24.53
CA GLU A 874 -2.47 -9.19 -25.15
C GLU A 874 -3.84 -9.85 -25.23
N ILE A 875 -4.64 -9.72 -24.17
CA ILE A 875 -6.02 -10.21 -24.14
C ILE A 875 -6.89 -9.39 -25.09
N GLU A 876 -6.78 -8.07 -25.05
CA GLU A 876 -7.50 -7.14 -25.90
C GLU A 876 -7.21 -7.38 -27.39
N SER A 877 -5.96 -7.64 -27.77
CA SER A 877 -5.59 -7.98 -29.14
C SER A 877 -6.26 -9.28 -29.60
N VAL A 878 -6.27 -10.31 -28.74
CA VAL A 878 -6.94 -11.58 -29.03
C VAL A 878 -8.46 -11.41 -29.14
N LEU A 879 -9.08 -10.58 -28.30
CA LEU A 879 -10.50 -10.25 -28.34
C LEU A 879 -10.85 -9.46 -29.61
N GLN A 880 -10.10 -8.42 -29.93
CA GLN A 880 -10.31 -7.60 -31.14
C GLN A 880 -10.13 -8.40 -32.44
N ALA A 881 -9.35 -9.47 -32.42
CA ALA A 881 -9.20 -10.37 -33.56
C ALA A 881 -10.44 -11.26 -33.81
N GLN A 882 -11.40 -11.34 -32.86
CA GLN A 882 -12.60 -12.14 -33.04
C GLN A 882 -13.65 -11.44 -33.91
N PRO A 883 -14.37 -12.17 -34.79
CA PRO A 883 -15.43 -11.60 -35.60
C PRO A 883 -16.50 -10.90 -34.76
N GLY A 884 -16.88 -9.67 -35.14
CA GLY A 884 -17.95 -8.91 -34.50
C GLY A 884 -17.53 -8.07 -33.28
N ILE A 885 -16.29 -8.20 -32.78
CA ILE A 885 -15.73 -7.29 -31.77
C ILE A 885 -15.06 -6.10 -32.47
N LYS A 886 -15.49 -4.87 -32.15
CA LYS A 886 -14.94 -3.63 -32.73
C LYS A 886 -13.83 -3.07 -31.85
N GLN A 887 -14.05 -3.05 -30.54
CA GLN A 887 -13.06 -2.64 -29.54
C GLN A 887 -13.26 -3.45 -28.27
N SER A 888 -12.18 -3.65 -27.52
CA SER A 888 -12.19 -4.31 -26.23
C SER A 888 -11.28 -3.58 -25.25
N LEU A 889 -11.63 -3.62 -23.98
CA LEU A 889 -10.81 -3.11 -22.88
C LEU A 889 -10.86 -4.12 -21.73
N VAL A 890 -9.72 -4.53 -21.20
CA VAL A 890 -9.65 -5.53 -20.12
C VAL A 890 -9.14 -4.87 -18.84
N ARG A 891 -9.79 -5.15 -17.72
CA ARG A 891 -9.44 -4.58 -16.40
C ARG A 891 -9.48 -5.65 -15.32
N LEU A 892 -8.63 -5.48 -14.31
CA LEU A 892 -8.74 -6.24 -13.06
C LEU A 892 -9.81 -5.62 -12.18
N MET A 893 -10.73 -6.43 -11.70
CA MET A 893 -11.84 -6.05 -10.83
C MET A 893 -11.78 -6.86 -9.53
N GLY A 894 -12.39 -6.36 -8.44
CA GLY A 894 -12.50 -7.07 -7.16
C GLY A 894 -11.76 -6.42 -6.00
N ARG A 895 -12.10 -6.79 -4.76
CA ARG A 895 -11.39 -6.35 -3.54
C ARG A 895 -10.25 -7.33 -3.31
N GLY A 896 -9.00 -6.85 -3.18
CA GLY A 896 -7.77 -7.65 -3.27
C GLY A 896 -7.77 -9.03 -2.55
N GLY A 897 -6.93 -9.95 -3.02
CA GLY A 897 -6.95 -11.37 -2.62
C GLY A 897 -7.72 -12.23 -3.63
N ASP A 898 -8.46 -13.23 -3.15
CA ASP A 898 -9.13 -14.24 -4.01
C ASP A 898 -10.39 -13.76 -4.75
N THR A 899 -10.79 -12.50 -4.62
CA THR A 899 -11.96 -11.97 -5.34
C THR A 899 -11.58 -11.19 -6.61
N GLN A 900 -10.29 -11.18 -6.96
CA GLN A 900 -9.78 -10.51 -8.15
C GLN A 900 -10.11 -11.30 -9.43
N GLU A 901 -10.75 -10.63 -10.38
CA GLU A 901 -11.15 -11.18 -11.69
C GLU A 901 -10.80 -10.26 -12.86
N LEU A 902 -10.55 -10.85 -14.04
CA LEU A 902 -10.41 -10.10 -15.27
C LEU A 902 -11.79 -9.88 -15.89
N VAL A 903 -12.13 -8.62 -16.17
CA VAL A 903 -13.38 -8.24 -16.84
C VAL A 903 -13.06 -7.58 -18.17
N ALA A 904 -13.69 -8.07 -19.24
CA ALA A 904 -13.57 -7.52 -20.58
C ALA A 904 -14.80 -6.68 -20.93
N PHE A 905 -14.59 -5.39 -21.17
CA PHE A 905 -15.59 -4.48 -21.70
C PHE A 905 -15.53 -4.49 -23.23
N LEU A 906 -16.66 -4.74 -23.89
CA LEU A 906 -16.72 -4.97 -25.33
C LEU A 906 -17.62 -3.95 -26.03
N ILE A 907 -17.10 -3.33 -27.09
CA ILE A 907 -17.92 -2.72 -28.13
C ILE A 907 -18.02 -3.74 -29.25
N ALA A 908 -19.14 -4.45 -29.34
CA ALA A 908 -19.32 -5.57 -30.25
C ALA A 908 -20.73 -5.59 -30.87
N ASP A 909 -20.88 -6.33 -31.95
CA ASP A 909 -22.18 -6.57 -32.58
C ASP A 909 -23.09 -7.42 -31.68
N SER A 910 -24.41 -7.28 -31.84
CA SER A 910 -25.41 -7.92 -30.97
C SER A 910 -25.34 -9.45 -30.96
N GLU A 911 -24.79 -10.06 -32.01
CA GLU A 911 -24.57 -11.50 -32.07
C GLU A 911 -23.51 -11.94 -31.04
N VAL A 912 -22.44 -11.17 -30.86
CA VAL A 912 -21.37 -11.44 -29.88
C VAL A 912 -21.82 -11.16 -28.44
N THR A 913 -22.67 -10.16 -28.24
CA THR A 913 -23.13 -9.76 -26.90
C THR A 913 -24.33 -10.57 -26.40
N SER A 914 -24.87 -11.46 -27.24
CA SER A 914 -25.86 -12.47 -26.83
C SER A 914 -25.24 -13.52 -25.90
N VAL A 915 -26.08 -14.26 -25.16
CA VAL A 915 -25.61 -15.34 -24.26
C VAL A 915 -24.85 -16.40 -25.06
N GLU A 916 -25.40 -16.80 -26.21
CA GLU A 916 -24.78 -17.78 -27.10
C GLU A 916 -23.47 -17.27 -27.71
N GLY A 917 -23.42 -15.98 -28.09
CA GLY A 917 -22.21 -15.35 -28.62
C GLY A 917 -21.08 -15.25 -27.60
N GLN A 918 -21.40 -14.91 -26.34
CA GLN A 918 -20.42 -14.86 -25.26
C GLN A 918 -19.93 -16.27 -24.88
N ALA A 919 -20.80 -17.27 -24.90
CA ALA A 919 -20.40 -18.67 -24.70
C ALA A 919 -19.42 -19.12 -25.79
N GLN A 920 -19.72 -18.83 -27.06
CA GLN A 920 -18.82 -19.14 -28.17
C GLN A 920 -17.49 -18.38 -28.09
N LEU A 921 -17.51 -17.12 -27.65
CA LEU A 921 -16.30 -16.33 -27.42
C LEU A 921 -15.41 -16.98 -26.35
N ARG A 922 -15.99 -17.46 -25.23
CA ARG A 922 -15.23 -18.17 -24.19
C ARG A 922 -14.56 -19.43 -24.73
N GLU A 923 -15.28 -20.26 -25.48
CA GLU A 923 -14.71 -21.46 -26.12
C GLU A 923 -13.51 -21.12 -27.03
N GLN A 924 -13.59 -20.02 -27.78
CA GLN A 924 -12.50 -19.55 -28.63
C GLN A 924 -11.29 -19.06 -27.80
N LEU A 925 -11.52 -18.39 -26.68
CA LEU A 925 -10.43 -17.92 -25.82
C LEU A 925 -9.69 -19.06 -25.14
N VAL A 926 -10.36 -20.17 -24.82
CA VAL A 926 -9.72 -21.36 -24.22
C VAL A 926 -8.57 -21.88 -25.08
N VAL A 927 -8.71 -21.85 -26.41
CA VAL A 927 -7.68 -22.33 -27.34
C VAL A 927 -6.61 -21.29 -27.70
N LEU A 928 -6.81 -20.03 -27.30
CA LEU A 928 -5.92 -18.91 -27.65
C LEU A 928 -5.13 -18.36 -26.46
N LEU A 929 -5.72 -18.36 -25.27
CA LEU A 929 -5.18 -17.76 -24.06
C LEU A 929 -5.00 -18.80 -22.94
N PRO A 930 -3.91 -18.71 -22.15
CA PRO A 930 -3.77 -19.42 -20.88
C PRO A 930 -4.92 -19.11 -19.91
N GLU A 931 -5.24 -20.02 -19.00
CA GLU A 931 -6.33 -19.86 -18.01
C GLU A 931 -6.27 -18.53 -17.23
N PRO A 932 -5.12 -18.09 -16.70
CA PRO A 932 -5.06 -16.83 -15.92
C PRO A 932 -5.37 -15.57 -16.73
N MET A 933 -5.27 -15.63 -18.06
CA MET A 933 -5.50 -14.49 -18.97
C MET A 933 -6.93 -14.44 -19.51
N ARG A 934 -7.80 -15.38 -19.13
CA ARG A 934 -9.18 -15.44 -19.65
C ARG A 934 -10.08 -14.53 -18.82
N PRO A 935 -10.77 -13.54 -19.43
CA PRO A 935 -11.75 -12.75 -18.73
C PRO A 935 -12.92 -13.62 -18.23
N SER A 936 -13.29 -13.46 -16.96
CA SER A 936 -14.43 -14.15 -16.34
C SER A 936 -15.76 -13.59 -16.89
N ARG A 937 -15.78 -12.28 -17.20
CA ARG A 937 -16.98 -11.55 -17.61
C ARG A 937 -16.76 -10.72 -18.87
N PHE A 938 -17.80 -10.67 -19.70
CA PHE A 938 -17.87 -9.83 -20.90
C PHE A 938 -19.02 -8.83 -20.77
N ILE A 939 -18.68 -7.55 -20.64
CA ILE A 939 -19.65 -6.48 -20.39
C ILE A 939 -19.79 -5.65 -21.66
N PRO A 940 -20.92 -5.72 -22.37
CA PRO A 940 -21.14 -4.90 -23.55
C PRO A 940 -21.32 -3.43 -23.17
N VAL A 941 -20.61 -2.55 -23.88
CA VAL A 941 -20.70 -1.09 -23.75
C VAL A 941 -20.94 -0.45 -25.11
N GLU A 942 -21.66 0.69 -25.13
CA GLU A 942 -21.85 1.44 -26.38
C GLU A 942 -20.60 2.24 -26.76
N TYR A 943 -19.88 2.74 -25.75
CA TYR A 943 -18.61 3.45 -25.86
C TYR A 943 -17.82 3.29 -24.57
N PHE A 944 -16.50 3.47 -24.60
CA PHE A 944 -15.69 3.53 -23.38
C PHE A 944 -15.82 4.93 -22.76
N PRO A 945 -16.24 5.03 -21.48
CA PRO A 945 -16.33 6.31 -20.80
C PRO A 945 -14.93 6.92 -20.69
N ARG A 946 -14.84 8.25 -20.77
CA ARG A 946 -13.58 8.99 -20.76
C ARG A 946 -13.64 10.15 -19.79
N LEU A 947 -12.53 10.40 -19.11
CA LEU A 947 -12.30 11.59 -18.30
C LEU A 947 -12.17 12.84 -19.18
N GLY A 948 -12.24 14.03 -18.59
CA GLY A 948 -12.11 15.31 -19.32
C GLY A 948 -10.78 15.47 -20.09
N ASN A 949 -9.73 14.78 -19.64
CA ASN A 949 -8.42 14.72 -20.32
C ASN A 949 -8.34 13.66 -21.45
N GLY A 950 -9.43 12.96 -21.74
CA GLY A 950 -9.53 11.96 -22.80
C GLY A 950 -9.02 10.56 -22.44
N LYS A 951 -8.48 10.33 -21.22
CA LYS A 951 -8.17 8.98 -20.70
C LYS A 951 -9.45 8.20 -20.42
N VAL A 952 -9.37 6.87 -20.37
CA VAL A 952 -10.52 6.02 -20.00
C VAL A 952 -10.91 6.28 -18.55
N ASP A 953 -12.21 6.44 -18.32
CA ASP A 953 -12.80 6.59 -16.98
C ASP A 953 -12.98 5.20 -16.36
N THR A 954 -11.92 4.74 -15.68
CA THR A 954 -11.90 3.43 -15.02
C THR A 954 -12.95 3.32 -13.91
N PRO A 955 -13.12 4.30 -12.99
CA PRO A 955 -14.19 4.24 -11.99
C PRO A 955 -15.60 4.06 -12.58
N ALA A 956 -15.91 4.70 -13.71
CA ALA A 956 -17.20 4.51 -14.38
C ALA A 956 -17.38 3.08 -14.92
N LEU A 957 -16.31 2.47 -15.45
CA LEU A 957 -16.31 1.07 -15.86
C LEU A 957 -16.47 0.12 -14.68
N GLU A 958 -15.81 0.42 -13.55
CA GLU A 958 -15.94 -0.38 -12.32
C GLU A 958 -17.37 -0.36 -11.78
N ALA A 959 -17.99 0.82 -11.73
CA ALA A 959 -19.39 0.97 -11.33
C ALA A 959 -20.35 0.23 -12.28
N LEU A 960 -20.06 0.22 -13.59
CA LEU A 960 -20.83 -0.55 -14.56
C LEU A 960 -20.71 -2.05 -14.35
N ALA A 961 -19.49 -2.53 -14.05
CA ALA A 961 -19.26 -3.93 -13.73
C ALA A 961 -20.03 -4.36 -12.49
N GLN A 962 -20.07 -3.53 -11.45
CA GLN A 962 -20.86 -3.81 -10.24
C GLN A 962 -22.36 -3.92 -10.56
N LYS A 963 -22.95 -2.94 -11.27
CA LYS A 963 -24.39 -2.93 -11.63
C LYS A 963 -24.83 -4.11 -12.51
N THR A 964 -23.93 -4.64 -13.33
CA THR A 964 -24.25 -5.74 -14.26
C THR A 964 -24.31 -7.10 -13.54
N THR A 965 -23.88 -7.17 -12.29
CA THR A 965 -23.79 -8.40 -11.48
C THR A 965 -25.16 -8.89 -10.96
N GLU A 966 -26.20 -8.05 -10.97
CA GLU A 966 -27.48 -8.27 -10.28
C GLU A 966 -28.60 -8.92 -11.14
N ARG A 967 -28.32 -9.49 -12.32
CA ARG A 967 -29.35 -9.73 -13.37
C ARG A 967 -29.60 -11.17 -13.87
N LYS A 968 -29.41 -12.24 -13.08
CA LYS A 968 -29.98 -13.57 -13.40
C LYS A 968 -31.13 -13.94 -12.45
N THR A 969 -32.16 -14.58 -12.99
CA THR A 969 -33.29 -15.09 -12.20
C THR A 969 -32.81 -16.29 -11.39
N LEU A 970 -32.68 -16.14 -10.07
CA LEU A 970 -32.23 -17.19 -9.16
C LEU A 970 -33.13 -18.42 -9.19
N VAL A 971 -32.59 -19.55 -9.66
CA VAL A 971 -33.23 -20.87 -9.54
C VAL A 971 -32.82 -21.49 -8.21
N LYS A 972 -33.79 -21.81 -7.36
CA LYS A 972 -33.54 -22.29 -6.00
C LYS A 972 -33.02 -23.74 -5.98
N PRO A 973 -32.15 -24.10 -5.02
CA PRO A 973 -31.71 -25.48 -4.83
C PRO A 973 -32.87 -26.43 -4.53
N GLN A 974 -32.78 -27.63 -5.09
CA GLN A 974 -33.83 -28.65 -5.05
C GLN A 974 -33.58 -29.72 -3.96
N ASP A 975 -32.34 -29.88 -3.52
CA ASP A 975 -31.94 -30.84 -2.49
C ASP A 975 -30.87 -30.28 -1.53
N ALA A 976 -30.46 -31.10 -0.55
CA ALA A 976 -29.48 -30.71 0.46
C ALA A 976 -28.05 -30.57 -0.08
N VAL A 977 -27.70 -31.30 -1.16
CA VAL A 977 -26.38 -31.19 -1.80
C VAL A 977 -26.28 -29.84 -2.49
N GLU A 978 -27.30 -29.48 -3.28
CA GLU A 978 -27.39 -28.19 -3.99
C GLU A 978 -27.44 -27.02 -3.00
N VAL A 979 -28.17 -27.11 -1.88
CA VAL A 979 -28.18 -26.06 -0.83
C VAL A 979 -26.76 -25.80 -0.30
N ASN A 980 -26.04 -26.86 0.04
CA ASN A 980 -24.70 -26.75 0.60
C ASN A 980 -23.70 -26.23 -0.45
N LEU A 981 -23.79 -26.67 -1.71
CA LEU A 981 -22.96 -26.16 -2.80
C LEU A 981 -23.24 -24.68 -3.10
N CYS A 982 -24.51 -24.27 -3.17
CA CYS A 982 -24.88 -22.86 -3.32
C CYS A 982 -24.28 -22.01 -2.20
N GLN A 983 -24.38 -22.46 -0.95
CA GLN A 983 -23.79 -21.75 0.19
C GLN A 983 -22.26 -21.69 0.11
N ALA A 984 -21.60 -22.81 -0.21
CA ALA A 984 -20.15 -22.87 -0.30
C ALA A 984 -19.62 -21.94 -1.41
N MET A 985 -20.26 -21.92 -2.58
CA MET A 985 -19.90 -21.01 -3.66
C MET A 985 -20.19 -19.55 -3.30
N ALA A 986 -21.32 -19.25 -2.64
CA ALA A 986 -21.69 -17.88 -2.28
C ALA A 986 -20.68 -17.26 -1.31
N GLU A 987 -20.27 -18.03 -0.29
CA GLU A 987 -19.24 -17.60 0.67
C GLU A 987 -17.88 -17.39 0.00
N LEU A 988 -17.46 -18.27 -0.92
CA LEU A 988 -16.18 -18.16 -1.62
C LEU A 988 -16.15 -16.96 -2.59
N LEU A 989 -17.28 -16.68 -3.24
CA LEU A 989 -17.40 -15.60 -4.24
C LEU A 989 -17.80 -14.25 -3.61
N GLY A 990 -18.03 -14.21 -2.29
CA GLY A 990 -18.46 -13.00 -1.58
C GLY A 990 -19.83 -12.50 -2.02
N ARG A 991 -20.79 -13.40 -2.25
CA ARG A 991 -22.14 -13.10 -2.74
C ARG A 991 -23.21 -13.47 -1.73
N ASP A 992 -24.33 -12.75 -1.74
CA ASP A 992 -25.46 -13.00 -0.83
C ASP A 992 -26.23 -14.28 -1.21
N GLU A 993 -26.49 -14.50 -2.50
CA GLU A 993 -27.20 -15.69 -3.02
C GLU A 993 -26.62 -16.17 -4.36
N ILE A 994 -26.63 -17.49 -4.59
CA ILE A 994 -26.26 -18.17 -5.85
C ILE A 994 -27.33 -19.20 -6.21
N GLY A 995 -27.74 -19.24 -7.48
CA GLY A 995 -28.71 -20.19 -8.02
C GLY A 995 -28.06 -21.46 -8.55
N ILE A 996 -28.85 -22.50 -8.79
CA ILE A 996 -28.29 -23.80 -9.20
C ILE A 996 -27.67 -23.84 -10.61
N ASP A 997 -28.14 -22.96 -11.49
CA ASP A 997 -27.69 -22.82 -12.88
C ASP A 997 -26.63 -21.72 -13.03
N ASP A 998 -26.21 -21.11 -11.93
CA ASP A 998 -25.13 -20.12 -11.97
C ASP A 998 -23.79 -20.85 -12.11
N ASP A 999 -23.05 -20.47 -13.15
CA ASP A 999 -21.72 -20.99 -13.44
C ASP A 999 -20.69 -20.34 -12.49
N PHE A 1000 -19.93 -21.19 -11.79
CA PHE A 1000 -18.94 -20.79 -10.81
C PHE A 1000 -17.90 -19.80 -11.37
N PHE A 1001 -17.42 -20.03 -12.59
CA PHE A 1001 -16.40 -19.19 -13.24
C PHE A 1001 -16.99 -17.90 -13.81
N GLU A 1002 -18.23 -17.92 -14.31
CA GLU A 1002 -18.94 -16.69 -14.72
C GLU A 1002 -19.17 -15.73 -13.55
N LEU A 1003 -19.30 -16.27 -12.34
CA LEU A 1003 -19.50 -15.48 -11.12
C LEU A 1003 -18.20 -14.93 -10.50
N GLY A 1004 -17.04 -15.24 -11.09
CA GLY A 1004 -15.72 -14.81 -10.64
C GLY A 1004 -14.85 -15.95 -10.08
N GLY A 1005 -15.34 -17.19 -10.12
CA GLY A 1005 -14.60 -18.39 -9.70
C GLY A 1005 -13.33 -18.62 -10.53
N HIS A 1006 -12.33 -19.22 -9.92
CA HIS A 1006 -11.05 -19.53 -10.55
C HIS A 1006 -10.30 -20.67 -9.87
N SER A 1007 -9.19 -21.11 -10.45
CA SER A 1007 -8.37 -22.23 -9.96
C SER A 1007 -8.11 -22.22 -8.43
N LEU A 1008 -7.67 -21.11 -7.84
CA LEU A 1008 -7.50 -21.04 -6.37
C LEU A 1008 -8.82 -21.20 -5.58
N LEU A 1009 -9.93 -20.64 -6.05
CA LEU A 1009 -11.23 -20.85 -5.40
C LEU A 1009 -11.74 -22.28 -5.61
N VAL A 1010 -11.36 -22.96 -6.70
CA VAL A 1010 -11.63 -24.39 -6.91
C VAL A 1010 -10.94 -25.22 -5.83
N ILE A 1011 -9.67 -24.93 -5.50
CA ILE A 1011 -8.94 -25.60 -4.40
C ILE A 1011 -9.73 -25.49 -3.10
N LYS A 1012 -10.21 -24.29 -2.77
CA LYS A 1012 -11.03 -24.05 -1.57
C LYS A 1012 -12.38 -24.76 -1.62
N LEU A 1013 -13.04 -24.77 -2.77
CA LEU A 1013 -14.33 -25.42 -2.97
C LEU A 1013 -14.22 -26.95 -2.82
N VAL A 1014 -13.20 -27.57 -3.42
CA VAL A 1014 -12.94 -29.01 -3.28
C VAL A 1014 -12.69 -29.40 -1.82
N ALA A 1015 -11.90 -28.61 -1.10
CA ALA A 1015 -11.66 -28.82 0.34
C ALA A 1015 -12.97 -28.77 1.16
N ARG A 1016 -13.84 -27.80 0.87
CA ARG A 1016 -15.16 -27.68 1.51
C ARG A 1016 -16.07 -28.86 1.17
N ILE A 1017 -16.11 -29.30 -0.10
CA ILE A 1017 -16.87 -30.47 -0.54
C ILE A 1017 -16.41 -31.72 0.19
N ARG A 1018 -15.11 -31.98 0.27
CA ARG A 1018 -14.56 -33.12 1.02
C ARG A 1018 -14.98 -33.07 2.48
N LYS A 1019 -14.84 -31.91 3.13
CA LYS A 1019 -15.18 -31.74 4.54
C LYS A 1019 -16.68 -31.96 4.82
N GLN A 1020 -17.53 -31.47 3.92
CA GLN A 1020 -18.98 -31.47 4.14
C GLN A 1020 -19.65 -32.80 3.73
N PHE A 1021 -19.16 -33.44 2.67
CA PHE A 1021 -19.77 -34.64 2.11
C PHE A 1021 -18.94 -35.91 2.29
N GLY A 1022 -17.66 -35.81 2.68
CA GLY A 1022 -16.74 -36.95 2.78
C GLY A 1022 -16.36 -37.55 1.43
N ILE A 1023 -16.53 -36.79 0.34
CA ILE A 1023 -16.28 -37.23 -1.04
C ILE A 1023 -14.99 -36.56 -1.52
N GLU A 1024 -14.11 -37.36 -2.12
CA GLU A 1024 -12.90 -36.87 -2.75
C GLU A 1024 -13.15 -36.68 -4.25
N ILE A 1025 -12.95 -35.46 -4.74
CA ILE A 1025 -13.05 -35.12 -6.15
C ILE A 1025 -11.80 -34.41 -6.63
N ALA A 1026 -11.36 -34.70 -7.84
CA ALA A 1026 -10.29 -33.96 -8.49
C ALA A 1026 -10.76 -32.52 -8.82
N PRO A 1027 -9.89 -31.49 -8.75
CA PRO A 1027 -10.24 -30.11 -9.12
C PRO A 1027 -10.81 -30.01 -10.54
N GLY A 1028 -10.35 -30.87 -11.46
CA GLY A 1028 -10.86 -31.00 -12.83
C GLY A 1028 -12.37 -31.21 -12.92
N VAL A 1029 -12.97 -31.89 -11.94
CA VAL A 1029 -14.43 -32.13 -11.90
C VAL A 1029 -15.22 -30.82 -11.81
N VAL A 1030 -14.70 -29.80 -11.12
CA VAL A 1030 -15.34 -28.49 -11.03
C VAL A 1030 -15.24 -27.72 -12.36
N PHE A 1031 -14.17 -27.93 -13.12
CA PHE A 1031 -14.04 -27.36 -14.46
C PHE A 1031 -14.97 -28.03 -15.47
N ASP A 1032 -15.15 -29.34 -15.37
CA ASP A 1032 -16.07 -30.11 -16.23
C ASP A 1032 -17.54 -29.89 -15.88
N HIS A 1033 -17.84 -29.52 -14.62
CA HIS A 1033 -19.18 -29.32 -14.08
C HIS A 1033 -19.26 -27.99 -13.30
N PRO A 1034 -19.27 -26.84 -14.00
CA PRO A 1034 -19.10 -25.53 -13.37
C PRO A 1034 -20.36 -25.01 -12.65
N THR A 1035 -21.54 -25.57 -12.89
CA THR A 1035 -22.78 -25.17 -12.21
C THR A 1035 -23.06 -26.05 -10.98
N VAL A 1036 -23.79 -25.51 -10.00
CA VAL A 1036 -24.20 -26.28 -8.81
C VAL A 1036 -25.04 -27.51 -9.19
N ALA A 1037 -25.92 -27.39 -10.19
CA ALA A 1037 -26.75 -28.49 -10.66
C ALA A 1037 -25.90 -29.64 -11.26
N GLU A 1038 -24.93 -29.32 -12.11
CA GLU A 1038 -24.03 -30.31 -12.72
C GLU A 1038 -23.08 -30.92 -11.70
N LEU A 1039 -22.47 -30.10 -10.84
CA LEU A 1039 -21.57 -30.57 -9.80
C LEU A 1039 -22.30 -31.43 -8.76
N GLY A 1040 -23.52 -31.02 -8.38
CA GLY A 1040 -24.39 -31.81 -7.52
C GLY A 1040 -24.74 -33.17 -8.13
N ALA A 1041 -24.98 -33.24 -9.44
CA ALA A 1041 -25.20 -34.50 -10.14
C ALA A 1041 -23.94 -35.40 -10.12
N ALA A 1042 -22.75 -34.84 -10.41
CA ALA A 1042 -21.49 -35.56 -10.39
C ALA A 1042 -21.14 -36.11 -8.99
N LEU A 1043 -21.40 -35.34 -7.93
CA LEU A 1043 -21.23 -35.79 -6.54
C LEU A 1043 -22.21 -36.92 -6.19
N ARG A 1044 -23.46 -36.85 -6.65
CA ARG A 1044 -24.46 -37.91 -6.43
C ARG A 1044 -24.06 -39.22 -7.12
N GLU A 1045 -23.52 -39.17 -8.33
CA GLU A 1045 -23.00 -40.34 -9.03
C GLU A 1045 -21.80 -40.95 -8.29
N SER A 1046 -20.86 -40.12 -7.84
CA SER A 1046 -19.70 -40.56 -7.04
C SER A 1046 -20.13 -41.20 -5.70
N CYS A 1047 -21.16 -40.66 -5.04
CA CYS A 1047 -21.76 -41.27 -3.84
C CYS A 1047 -22.41 -42.64 -4.13
N ALA A 1048 -23.08 -42.79 -5.28
CA ALA A 1048 -23.74 -44.04 -5.66
C ALA A 1048 -22.71 -45.16 -5.97
N GLU A 1049 -21.57 -44.79 -6.56
CA GLU A 1049 -20.44 -45.69 -6.83
C GLU A 1049 -19.65 -46.07 -5.56
N ALA A 1050 -19.44 -45.13 -4.63
CA ALA A 1050 -18.86 -45.42 -3.31
C ALA A 1050 -19.76 -46.34 -2.47
N SER A 1051 -21.09 -46.20 -2.59
CA SER A 1051 -22.08 -47.05 -1.90
C SER A 1051 -22.17 -48.47 -2.47
N THR A 1052 -21.84 -48.65 -3.76
CA THR A 1052 -21.87 -49.97 -4.43
C THR A 1052 -20.53 -50.71 -4.33
N SER A 1053 -19.40 -50.00 -4.27
CA SER A 1053 -18.06 -50.59 -4.02
C SER A 1053 -17.90 -51.10 -2.59
N GLY A 1054 -18.50 -50.44 -1.59
CA GLY A 1054 -18.56 -50.94 -0.20
C GLY A 1054 -19.36 -52.24 -0.01
N LEU A 1055 -20.19 -52.62 -0.99
CA LEU A 1055 -20.90 -53.90 -1.01
C LEU A 1055 -20.11 -55.03 -1.71
N ALA A 1056 -19.08 -54.70 -2.50
CA ALA A 1056 -18.26 -55.70 -3.19
C ALA A 1056 -17.14 -56.27 -2.29
N GLU A 1057 -16.69 -55.55 -1.27
CA GLU A 1057 -15.70 -56.05 -0.29
C GLU A 1057 -16.30 -56.86 0.86
N LEU A 1058 -17.63 -56.96 0.96
CA LEU A 1058 -18.31 -57.81 1.96
C LEU A 1058 -18.73 -59.19 1.44
N ASP A 1059 -18.57 -59.47 0.15
CA ASP A 1059 -18.88 -60.78 -0.47
C ASP A 1059 -17.62 -61.62 -0.79
N SER A 1060 -16.45 -61.25 -0.27
CA SER A 1060 -15.19 -62.01 -0.43
C SER A 1060 -14.43 -62.35 0.85
N ASN A 1061 -15.14 -62.49 1.99
CA ASN A 1061 -14.61 -63.16 3.20
C ASN A 1061 -15.40 -64.43 3.55
#